data_AF-A0A6P2CNX3-F1
#
_entry.id   AF-A0A6P2CNX3-F1
#
_cell.length_a   1.000
_cell.length_b   1.000
_cell.length_c   1.000
_cell.angle_alpha   90.00
_cell.angle_beta   90.00
_cell.angle_gamma   90.00
#
_symmetry.space_group_name_H-M   'P 1'
#
loop_
_entity.id
_entity.type
_entity.pdbx_description
1 polymer ?
#
loop_
_entity_poly.entity_id
_entity_poly.type
_entity_poly.pdbx_seq_one_letter_code
_entity_poly.pdbx_strand_id
1 'polypeptide(L)'
;MRDIDMSTKYDPTSVEAGRYDNWQSKKLFAPESNKEIQGNEPEPYSIVIPPPNVTGKLHLGHAWDTTLQDMIIRQKRMQGFDTLWLPGMDHAGIATQAKVEQRLRGEGISRYDLGREKFVEQVWDWKNEYATTIKQQWGKMGLSLDFDRERFTLDEGLNKAVNKVFIDLYNKGLIYRGEYIINWDPQARTALSDIEVIYQDDAGAFYHVKYPFTDGTTFDGKDYIEIATTRPETMFGDVAVAVHPSDERYKDLIGKKVLVPLVGREIPIIADEYVEKDFGTGMVKITPAHDPNDFQVGNRHDLERINTMTEDGHLNEFAGKYNGMDRFEARKAIAADLEAGDYMLKVDPIVHSVGHSERTGVQVESRLSTQWFVKMEPLAEQILDMQKNDDEKVEFVPARFEDTFSRWMENIRDWVISRQLWWGHQIPAWYKNKGTDQEELYVGTEAPAGDGWERDPDVLDTWFSSALWPFSTMGWPEKLDGDFARYYPTNTLVTGYDIIFFWVARMMFQGKEFTGQRPFKNVLIHGLIRDGEGRKMSKSLGNGVDPMDVIEKYGADALRWFLVTGSTPGQDLRFTYEKMDSAWNFINKIWNASRYVIMNLDEDTPSTLPDMSQLTLADQWILSRLNTVVENVTRNFDKFEFGEAGRELYNFIWSDFADWYIEMTKETLNGDNDKAPVQQTLAYVLDQTLRLLQPIMPFVTEAIWQEMPAQGSKNADFAIVKYPVVHEELNNLEAEKAFKSLQDLIVAVRNIRAEANAPMSTPIDLLIQTADEGLKRIFETNADYINRFAHPKTLTINDDVQAPDLAMSQVISGAEIYVPLAELIDIDEEITRLQAEVKKFAGEVKRAEGKLGNDKFVSGAPEAVVKAEKEKLADWQAKLTATEERLETLKAN
;
A
#
# COMPACT_ATOMS: atom_id res chain seq x y z
N MET A 1 -3.94 -45.54 -10.20
CA MET A 1 -4.24 -44.09 -10.17
C MET A 1 -5.64 -43.93 -9.64
N ARG A 2 -5.79 -43.05 -8.65
CA ARG A 2 -7.07 -42.72 -8.02
C ARG A 2 -7.95 -41.92 -8.99
N ASP A 3 -9.24 -42.18 -8.98
CA ASP A 3 -10.22 -41.32 -9.68
C ASP A 3 -10.42 -40.05 -8.85
N ILE A 4 -10.18 -38.88 -9.45
CA ILE A 4 -10.22 -37.59 -8.75
C ILE A 4 -11.12 -36.61 -9.49
N ASP A 5 -11.90 -35.85 -8.72
CA ASP A 5 -12.83 -34.85 -9.24
C ASP A 5 -12.15 -33.48 -9.35
N MET A 6 -11.03 -33.44 -10.08
CA MET A 6 -10.27 -32.21 -10.34
C MET A 6 -10.08 -31.98 -11.85
N SER A 7 -10.51 -30.82 -12.33
CA SER A 7 -10.31 -30.37 -13.72
C SER A 7 -8.83 -30.28 -14.09
N THR A 8 -8.52 -30.40 -15.39
CA THR A 8 -7.13 -30.25 -15.90
C THR A 8 -6.65 -28.81 -15.97
N LYS A 9 -7.53 -27.84 -15.69
CA LYS A 9 -7.24 -26.41 -15.66
C LYS A 9 -7.93 -25.82 -14.43
N TYR A 10 -7.21 -25.03 -13.65
CA TYR A 10 -7.77 -24.32 -12.52
C TYR A 10 -8.88 -23.36 -12.98
N ASP A 11 -10.04 -23.41 -12.32
CA ASP A 11 -11.13 -22.47 -12.52
C ASP A 11 -11.53 -21.86 -11.16
N PRO A 12 -11.20 -20.58 -10.91
CA PRO A 12 -11.52 -19.94 -9.65
C PRO A 12 -13.03 -19.84 -9.40
N THR A 13 -13.86 -19.77 -10.44
CA THR A 13 -15.31 -19.58 -10.26
C THR A 13 -15.93 -20.79 -9.58
N SER A 14 -15.61 -22.00 -10.06
CA SER A 14 -16.08 -23.24 -9.44
C SER A 14 -15.40 -23.52 -8.10
N VAL A 15 -14.11 -23.17 -7.98
CA VAL A 15 -13.36 -23.39 -6.74
C VAL A 15 -13.85 -22.49 -5.61
N GLU A 16 -14.08 -21.20 -5.83
CA GLU A 16 -14.41 -20.24 -4.77
C GLU A 16 -15.89 -20.30 -4.35
N ALA A 17 -16.77 -20.82 -5.22
CA ALA A 17 -18.22 -20.84 -5.01
C ALA A 17 -18.62 -21.50 -3.68
N GLY A 18 -19.37 -20.75 -2.85
CA GLY A 18 -19.96 -21.25 -1.60
C GLY A 18 -19.00 -21.54 -0.45
N ARG A 19 -17.67 -21.51 -0.65
CA ARG A 19 -16.69 -21.80 0.43
C ARG A 19 -16.70 -20.75 1.53
N TYR A 20 -16.77 -19.48 1.16
CA TYR A 20 -16.82 -18.40 2.15
C TYR A 20 -18.06 -18.51 3.05
N ASP A 21 -19.21 -18.76 2.44
CA ASP A 21 -20.47 -18.95 3.17
C ASP A 21 -20.40 -20.17 4.08
N ASN A 22 -19.72 -21.24 3.66
CA ASN A 22 -19.47 -22.41 4.50
C ASN A 22 -18.62 -22.05 5.73
N TRP A 23 -17.50 -21.36 5.55
CA TRP A 23 -16.63 -20.93 6.66
C TRP A 23 -17.36 -20.04 7.66
N GLN A 24 -18.17 -19.10 7.16
CA GLN A 24 -19.01 -18.22 7.99
C GLN A 24 -20.08 -19.01 8.75
N SER A 25 -20.78 -19.94 8.10
CA SER A 25 -21.81 -20.78 8.74
C SER A 25 -21.26 -21.63 9.89
N LYS A 26 -19.99 -22.02 9.81
CA LYS A 26 -19.26 -22.80 10.81
C LYS A 26 -18.56 -21.93 11.87
N LYS A 27 -18.60 -20.59 11.74
CA LYS A 27 -17.92 -19.63 12.62
C LYS A 27 -16.42 -19.89 12.78
N LEU A 28 -15.74 -20.29 11.70
CA LEU A 28 -14.31 -20.66 11.72
C LEU A 28 -13.34 -19.50 12.00
N PHE A 29 -13.85 -18.29 12.12
CA PHE A 29 -13.03 -17.09 12.28
C PHE A 29 -13.18 -16.43 13.66
N ALA A 30 -14.06 -16.96 14.50
CA ALA A 30 -14.20 -16.52 15.88
C ALA A 30 -12.94 -16.87 16.70
N PRO A 31 -12.58 -16.12 17.76
CA PRO A 31 -11.36 -16.36 18.54
C PRO A 31 -11.23 -17.76 19.18
N GLU A 32 -12.35 -18.48 19.32
CA GLU A 32 -12.39 -19.84 19.89
C GLU A 32 -12.44 -20.97 18.84
N SER A 33 -12.36 -20.63 17.55
CA SER A 33 -12.55 -21.57 16.44
C SER A 33 -11.44 -22.63 16.32
N ASN A 34 -10.24 -22.34 16.77
CA ASN A 34 -9.05 -23.19 16.63
C ASN A 34 -8.61 -23.86 17.94
N LYS A 35 -9.52 -24.02 18.92
CA LYS A 35 -9.22 -24.63 20.24
C LYS A 35 -8.51 -25.99 20.16
N GLU A 36 -8.76 -26.79 19.12
CA GLU A 36 -8.14 -28.10 18.95
C GLU A 36 -6.62 -28.04 18.73
N ILE A 37 -6.11 -26.91 18.20
CA ILE A 37 -4.67 -26.70 17.95
C ILE A 37 -4.03 -25.71 18.92
N GLN A 38 -4.81 -25.13 19.83
CA GLN A 38 -4.33 -24.23 20.89
C GLN A 38 -3.68 -25.03 22.03
N GLY A 39 -2.70 -24.40 22.70
CA GLY A 39 -2.17 -24.89 23.97
C GLY A 39 -3.13 -24.60 25.14
N ASN A 40 -2.72 -24.96 26.37
CA ASN A 40 -3.53 -24.72 27.57
C ASN A 40 -3.83 -23.23 27.82
N GLU A 41 -2.90 -22.35 27.47
CA GLU A 41 -2.99 -20.89 27.62
C GLU A 41 -2.55 -20.24 26.31
N PRO A 42 -3.42 -20.16 25.29
CA PRO A 42 -3.05 -19.61 24.00
C PRO A 42 -2.78 -18.12 24.11
N GLU A 43 -1.72 -17.63 23.46
CA GLU A 43 -1.43 -16.20 23.38
C GLU A 43 -2.44 -15.49 22.47
N PRO A 44 -2.95 -14.31 22.86
CA PRO A 44 -3.85 -13.53 22.02
C PRO A 44 -3.08 -12.86 20.86
N TYR A 45 -3.70 -12.85 19.68
CA TYR A 45 -3.22 -12.06 18.55
C TYR A 45 -4.37 -11.27 17.92
N SER A 46 -4.36 -9.95 18.06
CA SER A 46 -5.44 -9.09 17.57
C SER A 46 -4.99 -8.07 16.53
N ILE A 47 -5.88 -7.83 15.57
CA ILE A 47 -5.82 -6.76 14.57
C ILE A 47 -7.20 -6.10 14.51
N VAL A 48 -7.23 -4.78 14.34
CA VAL A 48 -8.44 -4.03 13.98
C VAL A 48 -8.34 -3.58 12.53
N ILE A 49 -9.39 -3.80 11.74
CA ILE A 49 -9.42 -3.28 10.37
C ILE A 49 -9.41 -1.75 10.41
N PRO A 50 -8.59 -1.07 9.58
CA PRO A 50 -8.80 0.32 9.23
C PRO A 50 -10.21 0.49 8.67
N PRO A 51 -11.14 1.07 9.45
CA PRO A 51 -12.56 0.96 9.12
C PRO A 51 -12.81 1.72 7.80
N PRO A 52 -13.22 1.05 6.71
CA PRO A 52 -13.44 1.74 5.46
C PRO A 52 -14.60 2.72 5.59
N ASN A 53 -14.46 3.85 4.91
CA ASN A 53 -15.49 4.88 4.84
C ASN A 53 -16.73 4.35 4.10
N VAL A 54 -17.92 4.60 4.65
CA VAL A 54 -19.21 4.23 4.01
C VAL A 54 -19.60 5.17 2.85
N THR A 55 -18.65 5.48 1.96
CA THR A 55 -18.79 6.49 0.88
C THR A 55 -18.83 5.89 -0.53
N GLY A 56 -18.62 4.58 -0.66
CA GLY A 56 -18.51 3.91 -1.95
C GLY A 56 -18.14 2.43 -1.84
N LYS A 57 -17.89 1.82 -3.01
CA LYS A 57 -17.29 0.49 -3.13
C LYS A 57 -15.80 0.54 -2.75
N LEU A 58 -15.29 -0.54 -2.19
CA LEU A 58 -13.87 -0.75 -1.98
C LEU A 58 -13.13 -0.88 -3.32
N HIS A 59 -11.91 -0.37 -3.34
CA HIS A 59 -10.96 -0.45 -4.47
C HIS A 59 -9.76 -1.35 -4.13
N LEU A 60 -8.88 -1.61 -5.10
CA LEU A 60 -7.70 -2.48 -4.91
C LEU A 60 -6.83 -2.12 -3.70
N GLY A 61 -6.69 -0.83 -3.34
CA GLY A 61 -5.97 -0.43 -2.12
C GLY A 61 -6.52 -1.04 -0.83
N HIS A 62 -7.85 -1.16 -0.71
CA HIS A 62 -8.48 -1.84 0.43
C HIS A 62 -8.29 -3.36 0.35
N ALA A 63 -8.32 -3.93 -0.86
CA ALA A 63 -8.03 -5.35 -1.05
C ALA A 63 -6.60 -5.68 -0.62
N TRP A 64 -5.64 -4.81 -0.88
CA TRP A 64 -4.26 -4.96 -0.43
C TRP A 64 -4.14 -4.91 1.08
N ASP A 65 -4.63 -3.84 1.70
CA ASP A 65 -4.61 -3.64 3.15
C ASP A 65 -5.19 -4.85 3.90
N THR A 66 -6.39 -5.28 3.50
CA THR A 66 -7.07 -6.42 4.13
C THR A 66 -6.45 -7.77 3.82
N THR A 67 -5.80 -7.96 2.65
CA THR A 67 -5.07 -9.19 2.35
C THR A 67 -3.89 -9.37 3.30
N LEU A 68 -3.12 -8.30 3.55
CA LEU A 68 -1.98 -8.34 4.48
C LEU A 68 -2.44 -8.69 5.90
N GLN A 69 -3.54 -8.09 6.37
CA GLN A 69 -4.13 -8.39 7.68
C GLN A 69 -4.62 -9.83 7.79
N ASP A 70 -5.38 -10.31 6.80
CA ASP A 70 -5.94 -11.65 6.79
C ASP A 70 -4.85 -12.72 6.80
N MET A 71 -3.76 -12.51 6.06
CA MET A 71 -2.61 -13.41 6.06
C MET A 71 -1.97 -13.55 7.43
N ILE A 72 -1.74 -12.44 8.12
CA ILE A 72 -1.18 -12.45 9.48
C ILE A 72 -2.13 -13.23 10.41
N ILE A 73 -3.42 -12.92 10.37
CA ILE A 73 -4.44 -13.55 11.21
C ILE A 73 -4.54 -15.05 10.94
N ARG A 74 -4.61 -15.47 9.68
CA ARG A 74 -4.67 -16.89 9.30
C ARG A 74 -3.45 -17.65 9.77
N GLN A 75 -2.26 -17.10 9.55
CA GLN A 75 -1.03 -17.75 10.00
C GLN A 75 -1.00 -17.88 11.53
N LYS A 76 -1.28 -16.79 12.27
CA LYS A 76 -1.28 -16.82 13.73
C LYS A 76 -2.35 -17.78 14.27
N ARG A 77 -3.53 -17.84 13.65
CA ARG A 77 -4.57 -18.83 13.98
C ARG A 77 -4.07 -20.25 13.79
N MET A 78 -3.46 -20.56 12.65
CA MET A 78 -2.89 -21.89 12.39
C MET A 78 -1.68 -22.21 13.29
N GLN A 79 -0.95 -21.21 13.80
CA GLN A 79 0.11 -21.35 14.79
C GLN A 79 -0.42 -21.60 16.22
N GLY A 80 -1.74 -21.59 16.43
CA GLY A 80 -2.37 -21.85 17.72
C GLY A 80 -2.57 -20.61 18.60
N PHE A 81 -2.47 -19.40 18.04
CA PHE A 81 -2.85 -18.18 18.75
C PHE A 81 -4.38 -18.07 18.85
N ASP A 82 -4.83 -17.39 19.91
CA ASP A 82 -6.22 -16.95 20.06
C ASP A 82 -6.42 -15.64 19.29
N THR A 83 -6.95 -15.73 18.08
CA THR A 83 -6.94 -14.61 17.12
C THR A 83 -8.23 -13.81 17.12
N LEU A 84 -8.14 -12.48 17.22
CA LEU A 84 -9.25 -11.57 16.96
C LEU A 84 -8.93 -10.64 15.79
N TRP A 85 -9.66 -10.79 14.69
CA TRP A 85 -9.66 -9.77 13.63
C TRP A 85 -10.99 -9.04 13.62
N LEU A 86 -10.99 -7.83 14.16
CA LEU A 86 -12.21 -7.06 14.40
C LEU A 86 -12.57 -6.23 13.15
N PRO A 87 -13.70 -6.51 12.49
CA PRO A 87 -14.19 -5.72 11.38
C PRO A 87 -14.99 -4.51 11.87
N GLY A 88 -15.04 -3.48 11.04
CA GLY A 88 -15.96 -2.38 11.25
C GLY A 88 -15.83 -1.32 10.19
N MET A 89 -16.67 -0.29 10.26
CA MET A 89 -16.77 0.74 9.23
C MET A 89 -16.78 2.15 9.85
N ASP A 90 -16.31 3.10 9.06
CA ASP A 90 -16.25 4.50 9.46
C ASP A 90 -17.43 5.27 8.85
N HIS A 91 -18.11 6.05 9.68
CA HIS A 91 -19.16 6.96 9.28
C HIS A 91 -18.65 8.05 8.34
N ALA A 92 -17.35 8.35 8.37
CA ALA A 92 -16.65 9.24 7.46
C ALA A 92 -17.20 10.68 7.41
N GLY A 93 -17.96 11.09 8.44
CA GLY A 93 -18.51 12.43 8.65
C GLY A 93 -18.80 13.20 7.36
N ILE A 94 -17.89 14.11 7.03
CA ILE A 94 -17.96 14.98 5.85
C ILE A 94 -18.11 14.24 4.53
N ALA A 95 -17.36 13.16 4.33
CA ALA A 95 -17.30 12.45 3.05
C ALA A 95 -18.63 11.74 2.76
N THR A 96 -19.24 11.13 3.78
CA THR A 96 -20.56 10.50 3.63
C THR A 96 -21.65 11.53 3.43
N GLN A 97 -21.65 12.60 4.23
CA GLN A 97 -22.61 13.69 4.09
C GLN A 97 -22.54 14.32 2.69
N ALA A 98 -21.34 14.58 2.15
CA ALA A 98 -21.16 15.13 0.81
C ALA A 98 -21.72 14.21 -0.29
N LYS A 99 -21.59 12.88 -0.14
CA LYS A 99 -22.15 11.90 -1.09
C LYS A 99 -23.66 11.84 -1.04
N VAL A 100 -24.25 11.88 0.15
CA VAL A 100 -25.70 11.91 0.33
C VAL A 100 -26.29 13.21 -0.22
N GLU A 101 -25.66 14.35 0.06
CA GLU A 101 -26.06 15.63 -0.53
C GLU A 101 -25.93 15.63 -2.06
N GLN A 102 -24.89 15.01 -2.61
CA GLN A 102 -24.73 14.85 -4.07
C GLN A 102 -25.89 14.05 -4.67
N ARG A 103 -26.33 12.96 -4.01
CA ARG A 103 -27.49 12.15 -4.43
C ARG A 103 -28.77 12.98 -4.38
N LEU A 104 -29.03 13.67 -3.27
CA LEU A 104 -30.21 14.51 -3.08
C LEU A 104 -30.28 15.68 -4.09
N ARG A 105 -29.14 16.28 -4.43
CA ARG A 105 -29.07 17.30 -5.50
C ARG A 105 -29.53 16.77 -6.85
N GLY A 106 -29.27 15.50 -7.15
CA GLY A 106 -29.78 14.84 -8.36
C GLY A 106 -31.31 14.73 -8.40
N GLU A 107 -31.95 14.79 -7.23
CA GLU A 107 -33.41 14.81 -7.05
C GLU A 107 -33.98 16.23 -6.89
N GLY A 108 -33.11 17.26 -6.94
CA GLY A 108 -33.49 18.66 -6.73
C GLY A 108 -33.79 19.03 -5.28
N ILE A 109 -33.40 18.20 -4.31
CA ILE A 109 -33.65 18.39 -2.88
C ILE A 109 -32.35 18.81 -2.19
N SER A 110 -32.38 19.84 -1.35
CA SER A 110 -31.27 20.20 -0.46
C SER A 110 -31.49 19.65 0.95
N ARG A 111 -30.40 19.54 1.73
CA ARG A 111 -30.50 19.17 3.16
C ARG A 111 -31.42 20.13 3.94
N TYR A 112 -31.45 21.40 3.56
CA TYR A 112 -32.25 22.42 4.23
C TYR A 112 -33.75 22.22 4.01
N ASP A 113 -34.15 21.66 2.86
CA ASP A 113 -35.54 21.30 2.57
C ASP A 113 -36.03 20.14 3.46
N LEU A 114 -35.12 19.24 3.86
CA LEU A 114 -35.43 18.08 4.71
C LEU A 114 -35.42 18.41 6.20
N GLY A 115 -34.54 19.33 6.63
CA GLY A 115 -34.18 19.51 8.04
C GLY A 115 -33.24 18.40 8.54
N ARG A 116 -32.63 18.63 9.72
CA ARG A 116 -31.55 17.77 10.24
C ARG A 116 -31.97 16.31 10.45
N GLU A 117 -33.12 16.07 11.09
CA GLU A 117 -33.59 14.72 11.43
C GLU A 117 -33.75 13.85 10.18
N LYS A 118 -34.55 14.29 9.22
CA LYS A 118 -34.79 13.56 7.96
C LYS A 118 -33.53 13.44 7.12
N PHE A 119 -32.65 14.43 7.13
CA PHE A 119 -31.36 14.31 6.45
C PHE A 119 -30.51 13.19 7.07
N VAL A 120 -30.43 13.12 8.40
CA VAL A 120 -29.68 12.05 9.11
C VAL A 120 -30.28 10.67 8.83
N GLU A 121 -31.60 10.54 8.71
CA GLU A 121 -32.25 9.29 8.28
C GLU A 121 -31.77 8.85 6.88
N GLN A 122 -31.70 9.77 5.91
CA GLN A 122 -31.16 9.48 4.57
C GLN A 122 -29.69 9.04 4.61
N VAL A 123 -28.90 9.59 5.54
CA VAL A 123 -27.49 9.17 5.71
C VAL A 123 -27.39 7.75 6.30
N TRP A 124 -28.29 7.37 7.21
CA TRP A 124 -28.36 5.99 7.72
C TRP A 124 -28.77 4.99 6.63
N ASP A 125 -29.72 5.34 5.77
CA ASP A 125 -30.13 4.50 4.63
C ASP A 125 -28.94 4.26 3.68
N TRP A 126 -28.20 5.33 3.34
CA TRP A 126 -26.97 5.26 2.58
C TRP A 126 -25.94 4.33 3.25
N LYS A 127 -25.70 4.50 4.56
CA LYS A 127 -24.77 3.65 5.31
C LYS A 127 -25.14 2.17 5.21
N ASN A 128 -26.42 1.83 5.31
CA ASN A 128 -26.88 0.44 5.28
C ASN A 128 -26.69 -0.21 3.90
N GLU A 129 -26.94 0.55 2.82
CA GLU A 129 -26.68 0.13 1.44
C GLU A 129 -25.19 -0.20 1.21
N TYR A 130 -24.30 0.73 1.59
CA TYR A 130 -22.86 0.55 1.37
C TYR A 130 -22.23 -0.46 2.33
N ALA A 131 -22.71 -0.57 3.56
CA ALA A 131 -22.25 -1.61 4.49
C ALA A 131 -22.50 -3.01 3.92
N THR A 132 -23.66 -3.23 3.29
CA THR A 132 -23.96 -4.50 2.62
C THR A 132 -22.99 -4.78 1.48
N THR A 133 -22.69 -3.76 0.68
CA THR A 133 -21.74 -3.86 -0.44
C THR A 133 -20.32 -4.18 0.04
N ILE A 134 -19.83 -3.48 1.07
CA ILE A 134 -18.50 -3.70 1.66
C ILE A 134 -18.36 -5.14 2.17
N LYS A 135 -19.38 -5.65 2.87
CA LYS A 135 -19.38 -7.05 3.36
C LYS A 135 -19.33 -8.07 2.23
N GLN A 136 -20.03 -7.83 1.13
CA GLN A 136 -19.95 -8.70 -0.06
C GLN A 136 -18.55 -8.70 -0.67
N GLN A 137 -17.88 -7.53 -0.73
CA GLN A 137 -16.50 -7.43 -1.23
C GLN A 137 -15.52 -8.16 -0.30
N TRP A 138 -15.65 -7.97 1.03
CA TRP A 138 -14.87 -8.71 2.03
C TRP A 138 -15.08 -10.23 1.93
N GLY A 139 -16.33 -10.67 1.72
CA GLY A 139 -16.63 -12.08 1.53
C GLY A 139 -16.03 -12.65 0.25
N LYS A 140 -16.08 -11.90 -0.86
CA LYS A 140 -15.44 -12.30 -2.11
C LYS A 140 -13.91 -12.37 -2.02
N MET A 141 -13.28 -11.53 -1.23
CA MET A 141 -11.84 -11.61 -0.92
C MET A 141 -11.48 -12.79 0.00
N GLY A 142 -12.47 -13.46 0.59
CA GLY A 142 -12.26 -14.56 1.53
C GLY A 142 -11.70 -14.12 2.87
N LEU A 143 -12.02 -12.91 3.35
CA LEU A 143 -11.44 -12.37 4.59
C LEU A 143 -11.97 -13.09 5.83
N SER A 144 -11.08 -13.56 6.70
CA SER A 144 -11.41 -14.30 7.93
C SER A 144 -11.87 -13.41 9.10
N LEU A 145 -12.93 -12.64 8.86
CA LEU A 145 -13.50 -11.64 9.77
C LEU A 145 -14.46 -12.24 10.80
N ASP A 146 -14.38 -11.71 12.04
CA ASP A 146 -15.36 -11.99 13.09
C ASP A 146 -16.51 -10.96 13.04
N PHE A 147 -17.55 -11.26 12.26
CA PHE A 147 -18.73 -10.39 12.14
C PHE A 147 -19.57 -10.31 13.42
N ASP A 148 -19.43 -11.24 14.38
CA ASP A 148 -20.15 -11.15 15.66
C ASP A 148 -19.66 -9.94 16.49
N ARG A 149 -18.45 -9.43 16.19
CA ARG A 149 -17.82 -8.28 16.83
C ARG A 149 -17.75 -7.04 15.94
N GLU A 150 -18.51 -7.01 14.85
CA GLU A 150 -18.51 -5.87 13.94
C GLU A 150 -18.88 -4.55 14.65
N ARG A 151 -18.15 -3.48 14.33
CA ARG A 151 -18.34 -2.14 14.90
C ARG A 151 -18.63 -1.09 13.84
N PHE A 152 -19.26 -0.01 14.28
CA PHE A 152 -19.45 1.19 13.47
C PHE A 152 -19.09 2.41 14.31
N THR A 153 -18.37 3.36 13.73
CA THR A 153 -17.90 4.54 14.50
C THR A 153 -19.03 5.33 15.17
N LEU A 154 -20.24 5.36 14.62
CA LEU A 154 -21.43 5.97 15.24
C LEU A 154 -22.37 4.95 15.93
N ASP A 155 -21.91 3.75 16.28
CA ASP A 155 -22.70 2.84 17.11
C ASP A 155 -22.83 3.35 18.56
N GLU A 156 -23.72 2.73 19.34
CA GLU A 156 -24.01 3.18 20.71
C GLU A 156 -22.77 3.15 21.61
N GLY A 157 -21.95 2.09 21.51
CA GLY A 157 -20.76 1.91 22.33
C GLY A 157 -19.70 2.98 22.05
N LEU A 158 -19.42 3.22 20.76
CA LEU A 158 -18.46 4.23 20.36
C LEU A 158 -18.95 5.65 20.64
N ASN A 159 -20.24 5.94 20.51
CA ASN A 159 -20.81 7.22 20.93
C ASN A 159 -20.53 7.53 22.42
N LYS A 160 -20.68 6.53 23.30
CA LYS A 160 -20.37 6.70 24.72
C LYS A 160 -18.88 6.93 24.95
N ALA A 161 -18.02 6.17 24.26
CA ALA A 161 -16.56 6.35 24.33
C ALA A 161 -16.14 7.77 23.90
N VAL A 162 -16.67 8.25 22.78
CA VAL A 162 -16.39 9.60 22.25
C VAL A 162 -16.84 10.69 23.21
N ASN A 163 -18.06 10.60 23.75
CA ASN A 163 -18.55 11.58 24.71
C ASN A 163 -17.70 11.61 25.99
N LYS A 164 -17.31 10.44 26.52
CA LYS A 164 -16.41 10.34 27.66
C LYS A 164 -15.08 11.04 27.40
N VAL A 165 -14.47 10.76 26.25
CA VAL A 165 -13.16 11.32 25.86
C VAL A 165 -13.24 12.84 25.75
N PHE A 166 -14.28 13.37 25.11
CA PHE A 166 -14.49 14.81 25.03
C PHE A 166 -14.59 15.45 26.42
N ILE A 167 -15.45 14.90 27.29
CA ILE A 167 -15.67 15.43 28.64
C ILE A 167 -14.38 15.34 29.47
N ASP A 168 -13.64 14.23 29.40
CA ASP A 168 -12.41 14.02 30.15
C ASP A 168 -11.30 15.00 29.71
N LEU A 169 -11.10 15.20 28.40
CA LEU A 169 -10.11 16.18 27.90
C LEU A 169 -10.53 17.62 28.23
N TYR A 170 -11.82 17.93 28.19
CA TYR A 170 -12.32 19.24 28.61
C TYR A 170 -12.06 19.49 30.10
N ASN A 171 -12.36 18.53 30.96
CA ASN A 171 -12.10 18.62 32.40
C ASN A 171 -10.60 18.72 32.73
N LYS A 172 -9.72 18.18 31.87
CA LYS A 172 -8.26 18.33 31.96
C LYS A 172 -7.75 19.67 31.42
N GLY A 173 -8.60 20.50 30.83
CA GLY A 173 -8.21 21.76 30.17
C GLY A 173 -7.44 21.58 28.87
N LEU A 174 -7.47 20.37 28.29
CA LEU A 174 -6.89 20.02 27.00
C LEU A 174 -7.85 20.32 25.85
N ILE A 175 -9.17 20.21 26.08
CA ILE A 175 -10.16 20.77 25.15
C ILE A 175 -10.50 22.20 25.56
N TYR A 176 -10.48 23.11 24.60
CA TYR A 176 -10.90 24.50 24.78
C TYR A 176 -11.65 25.02 23.56
N ARG A 177 -12.36 26.12 23.74
CA ARG A 177 -13.01 26.86 22.66
C ARG A 177 -12.22 28.12 22.37
N GLY A 178 -11.87 28.34 21.10
CA GLY A 178 -11.07 29.47 20.66
C GLY A 178 -11.53 29.97 19.30
N GLU A 179 -11.13 31.18 18.95
CA GLU A 179 -11.27 31.64 17.58
C GLU A 179 -10.07 31.21 16.75
N TYR A 180 -10.33 30.79 15.53
CA TYR A 180 -9.30 30.41 14.58
C TYR A 180 -9.74 30.80 13.19
N ILE A 181 -8.77 30.94 12.31
CA ILE A 181 -9.04 31.24 10.91
C ILE A 181 -9.15 29.94 10.12
N ILE A 182 -10.34 29.72 9.57
CA ILE A 182 -10.67 28.51 8.81
C ILE A 182 -10.77 28.84 7.34
N ASN A 183 -10.52 27.83 6.50
CA ASN A 183 -10.98 27.86 5.11
C ASN A 183 -12.50 27.73 5.11
N TRP A 184 -13.19 28.61 4.39
CA TRP A 184 -14.65 28.69 4.38
C TRP A 184 -15.17 28.70 2.96
N ASP A 185 -16.16 27.85 2.69
CA ASP A 185 -16.93 27.89 1.46
C ASP A 185 -18.14 28.83 1.65
N PRO A 186 -18.12 30.05 1.07
CA PRO A 186 -19.19 31.02 1.21
C PRO A 186 -20.51 30.55 0.55
N GLN A 187 -20.45 29.69 -0.46
CA GLN A 187 -21.65 29.19 -1.12
C GLN A 187 -22.29 28.06 -0.32
N ALA A 188 -21.49 27.09 0.15
CA ALA A 188 -21.96 25.97 0.95
C ALA A 188 -22.12 26.31 2.45
N ARG A 189 -21.64 27.49 2.88
CA ARG A 189 -21.65 28.01 4.26
C ARG A 189 -21.09 26.99 5.25
N THR A 190 -19.87 26.57 5.01
CA THR A 190 -19.23 25.50 5.80
C THR A 190 -17.71 25.63 5.77
N ALA A 191 -17.08 25.17 6.85
CA ALA A 191 -15.64 25.06 6.93
C ALA A 191 -15.10 24.00 5.96
N LEU A 192 -13.93 24.27 5.42
CA LEU A 192 -13.13 23.36 4.60
C LEU A 192 -11.84 23.01 5.36
N SER A 193 -11.38 21.78 5.23
CA SER A 193 -10.02 21.41 5.62
C SER A 193 -9.02 21.87 4.55
N ASP A 194 -7.73 21.99 4.88
CA ASP A 194 -6.69 22.43 3.94
C ASP A 194 -6.63 21.56 2.67
N ILE A 195 -6.95 20.27 2.78
CA ILE A 195 -6.92 19.34 1.64
C ILE A 195 -8.14 19.48 0.71
N GLU A 196 -9.24 20.07 1.18
CA GLU A 196 -10.43 20.35 0.36
C GLU A 196 -10.31 21.67 -0.41
N VAL A 197 -9.18 22.36 -0.26
CA VAL A 197 -8.83 23.57 -1.00
C VAL A 197 -7.94 23.19 -2.19
N ILE A 198 -8.50 23.29 -3.39
CA ILE A 198 -7.77 23.08 -4.63
C ILE A 198 -7.17 24.42 -5.06
N TYR A 199 -5.85 24.47 -5.10
CA TYR A 199 -5.14 25.64 -5.60
C TYR A 199 -5.07 25.61 -7.13
N GLN A 200 -5.48 26.70 -7.76
CA GLN A 200 -5.37 26.91 -9.21
C GLN A 200 -4.92 28.34 -9.52
N ASP A 201 -4.34 28.53 -10.70
CA ASP A 201 -3.83 29.82 -11.15
C ASP A 201 -4.98 30.73 -11.63
N ASP A 202 -5.26 31.77 -10.86
CA ASP A 202 -6.30 32.75 -11.13
C ASP A 202 -5.73 34.09 -11.58
N ALA A 203 -6.38 34.70 -12.58
CA ALA A 203 -6.10 36.08 -12.96
C ALA A 203 -6.62 37.04 -11.88
N GLY A 204 -5.72 37.83 -11.32
CA GLY A 204 -6.02 38.84 -10.30
C GLY A 204 -5.32 40.16 -10.60
N ALA A 205 -5.24 41.01 -9.58
CA ALA A 205 -4.52 42.28 -9.64
C ALA A 205 -3.89 42.60 -8.30
N PHE A 206 -2.77 43.31 -8.34
CA PHE A 206 -2.07 43.84 -7.20
C PHE A 206 -2.33 45.36 -7.14
N TYR A 207 -3.07 45.78 -6.13
CA TYR A 207 -3.50 47.16 -5.92
C TYR A 207 -2.50 47.85 -5.00
N HIS A 208 -1.89 48.93 -5.49
CA HIS A 208 -0.96 49.75 -4.73
C HIS A 208 -1.67 50.97 -4.19
N VAL A 209 -1.82 51.05 -2.87
CA VAL A 209 -2.69 52.01 -2.18
C VAL A 209 -1.88 52.85 -1.20
N LYS A 210 -2.15 54.16 -1.18
CA LYS A 210 -1.56 55.11 -0.22
C LYS A 210 -2.21 54.95 1.15
N TYR A 211 -1.41 54.74 2.20
CA TYR A 211 -1.84 54.80 3.60
C TYR A 211 -1.20 56.04 4.25
N PRO A 212 -1.93 57.16 4.39
CA PRO A 212 -1.37 58.42 4.89
C PRO A 212 -0.95 58.33 6.36
N PHE A 213 0.13 59.01 6.74
CA PHE A 213 0.49 59.20 8.15
C PHE A 213 -0.48 60.15 8.85
N THR A 214 -0.77 59.90 10.13
CA THR A 214 -1.70 60.75 10.91
C THR A 214 -1.04 61.81 11.78
N ASP A 215 0.28 61.75 11.95
CA ASP A 215 1.07 62.62 12.85
C ASP A 215 1.99 63.61 12.11
N GLY A 216 1.78 63.81 10.80
CA GLY A 216 2.61 64.68 9.97
C GLY A 216 3.99 64.08 9.62
N THR A 217 4.23 62.81 9.94
CA THR A 217 5.41 62.07 9.47
C THR A 217 5.46 62.05 7.95
N THR A 218 6.68 62.11 7.40
CA THR A 218 6.92 61.88 5.97
C THR A 218 7.97 60.80 5.79
N PHE A 219 7.81 59.99 4.74
CA PHE A 219 8.73 58.93 4.35
C PHE A 219 9.10 59.13 2.88
N ASP A 220 10.40 59.26 2.59
CA ASP A 220 10.91 59.61 1.25
C ASP A 220 10.22 60.83 0.60
N GLY A 221 9.91 61.84 1.42
CA GLY A 221 9.23 63.07 0.99
C GLY A 221 7.74 62.92 0.72
N LYS A 222 7.13 61.77 1.05
CA LYS A 222 5.69 61.50 0.94
C LYS A 222 5.06 61.49 2.32
N ASP A 223 3.82 61.96 2.44
CA ASP A 223 3.00 61.91 3.66
C ASP A 223 2.22 60.59 3.81
N TYR A 224 2.60 59.56 3.06
CA TYR A 224 1.99 58.24 3.06
C TYR A 224 3.02 57.12 2.86
N ILE A 225 2.63 55.90 3.22
CA ILE A 225 3.29 54.66 2.80
C ILE A 225 2.51 53.96 1.70
N GLU A 226 3.20 53.15 0.89
CA GLU A 226 2.59 52.34 -0.16
C GLU A 226 2.34 50.93 0.36
N ILE A 227 1.07 50.51 0.37
CA ILE A 227 0.65 49.16 0.68
C ILE A 227 0.20 48.48 -0.61
N ALA A 228 0.70 47.28 -0.85
CA ALA A 228 0.31 46.49 -2.00
C ALA A 228 -0.50 45.26 -1.55
N THR A 229 -1.68 45.06 -2.14
CA THR A 229 -2.58 43.97 -1.77
C THR A 229 -3.33 43.41 -2.97
N THR A 230 -3.66 42.13 -2.96
CA THR A 230 -4.56 41.50 -3.94
C THR A 230 -6.05 41.65 -3.57
N ARG A 231 -6.35 42.06 -2.34
CA ARG A 231 -7.71 42.01 -1.75
C ARG A 231 -8.10 43.34 -1.07
N PRO A 232 -8.34 44.42 -1.83
CA PRO A 232 -8.69 45.72 -1.24
C PRO A 232 -9.99 45.69 -0.43
N GLU A 233 -10.91 44.75 -0.70
CA GLU A 233 -12.11 44.53 0.10
C GLU A 233 -11.84 44.09 1.55
N THR A 234 -10.64 43.57 1.84
CA THR A 234 -10.24 43.21 3.21
C THR A 234 -9.64 44.38 3.99
N MET A 235 -9.32 45.52 3.36
CA MET A 235 -8.70 46.68 4.02
C MET A 235 -9.54 47.21 5.21
N PHE A 236 -10.86 47.01 5.15
CA PHE A 236 -11.79 47.36 6.22
C PHE A 236 -11.53 46.60 7.52
N GLY A 237 -10.79 45.48 7.47
CA GLY A 237 -10.35 44.71 8.62
C GLY A 237 -8.91 44.98 9.04
N ASP A 238 -8.18 45.89 8.38
CA ASP A 238 -6.77 46.17 8.69
C ASP A 238 -6.61 46.76 10.09
N VAL A 239 -5.74 46.17 10.90
CA VAL A 239 -5.47 46.61 12.28
C VAL A 239 -4.02 46.99 12.53
N ALA A 240 -3.11 46.66 11.61
CA ALA A 240 -1.71 47.10 11.62
C ALA A 240 -1.11 47.04 10.21
N VAL A 241 0.06 47.65 10.05
CA VAL A 241 0.97 47.38 8.92
C VAL A 241 2.24 46.76 9.50
N ALA A 242 2.67 45.62 8.98
CA ALA A 242 3.91 44.98 9.42
C ALA A 242 5.07 45.28 8.47
N VAL A 243 6.26 45.45 9.04
CA VAL A 243 7.55 45.51 8.33
C VAL A 243 8.53 44.52 8.94
N HIS A 244 9.50 44.04 8.17
CA HIS A 244 10.50 43.12 8.70
C HIS A 244 11.43 43.86 9.70
N PRO A 245 11.74 43.32 10.90
CA PRO A 245 12.55 43.99 11.92
C PRO A 245 13.95 44.42 11.46
N SER A 246 14.60 43.60 10.63
CA SER A 246 15.91 43.91 10.02
C SER A 246 15.83 44.59 8.64
N ASP A 247 14.69 45.17 8.26
CA ASP A 247 14.62 46.05 7.09
C ASP A 247 14.99 47.49 7.47
N GLU A 248 16.21 47.89 7.14
CA GLU A 248 16.75 49.22 7.47
C GLU A 248 15.92 50.36 6.87
N ARG A 249 15.15 50.11 5.79
CA ARG A 249 14.33 51.15 5.13
C ARG A 249 13.21 51.67 6.04
N TYR A 250 12.69 50.83 6.94
CA TYR A 250 11.44 51.10 7.66
C TYR A 250 11.60 51.18 9.18
N LYS A 251 12.82 51.07 9.71
CA LYS A 251 13.07 51.10 11.16
C LYS A 251 12.47 52.32 11.86
N ASP A 252 12.61 53.50 11.25
CA ASP A 252 12.12 54.76 11.82
C ASP A 252 10.59 54.92 11.71
N LEU A 253 9.91 54.02 10.98
CA LEU A 253 8.46 53.98 10.84
C LEU A 253 7.80 53.09 11.90
N ILE A 254 8.54 52.20 12.56
CA ILE A 254 7.98 51.29 13.58
C ILE A 254 7.40 52.13 14.74
N GLY A 255 6.15 51.85 15.10
CA GLY A 255 5.39 52.58 16.12
C GLY A 255 4.67 53.83 15.60
N LYS A 256 4.91 54.26 14.36
CA LYS A 256 4.12 55.31 13.71
C LYS A 256 2.72 54.80 13.36
N LYS A 257 1.80 55.73 13.11
CA LYS A 257 0.42 55.42 12.73
C LYS A 257 0.09 55.90 11.34
N VAL A 258 -0.70 55.11 10.64
CA VAL A 258 -1.25 55.44 9.33
C VAL A 258 -2.78 55.30 9.34
N LEU A 259 -3.42 56.03 8.44
CA LEU A 259 -4.87 56.01 8.24
C LEU A 259 -5.21 54.94 7.19
N VAL A 260 -6.15 54.06 7.51
CA VAL A 260 -6.73 53.12 6.54
C VAL A 260 -7.65 53.90 5.58
N PRO A 261 -7.35 53.94 4.27
CA PRO A 261 -8.17 54.67 3.29
C PRO A 261 -9.62 54.20 3.27
N LEU A 262 -10.55 55.11 3.01
CA LEU A 262 -12.01 54.89 2.98
C LEU A 262 -12.66 54.46 4.31
N VAL A 263 -11.88 53.98 5.29
CA VAL A 263 -12.34 53.59 6.63
C VAL A 263 -12.15 54.72 7.63
N GLY A 264 -11.01 55.42 7.55
CA GLY A 264 -10.65 56.48 8.50
C GLY A 264 -10.15 55.97 9.86
N ARG A 265 -9.82 54.68 9.97
CA ARG A 265 -9.24 54.08 11.19
C ARG A 265 -7.73 54.32 11.22
N GLU A 266 -7.19 54.68 12.39
CA GLU A 266 -5.74 54.74 12.61
C GLU A 266 -5.19 53.38 13.02
N ILE A 267 -4.11 52.93 12.38
CA ILE A 267 -3.45 51.66 12.67
C ILE A 267 -1.93 51.85 12.85
N PRO A 268 -1.27 51.11 13.76
CA PRO A 268 0.17 51.17 13.96
C PRO A 268 0.95 50.44 12.88
N ILE A 269 2.21 50.86 12.70
CA ILE A 269 3.24 50.11 11.97
C ILE A 269 4.02 49.27 13.00
N ILE A 270 4.07 47.95 12.81
CA ILE A 270 4.70 46.97 13.71
C ILE A 270 5.86 46.24 13.03
N ALA A 271 6.73 45.62 13.82
CA ALA A 271 7.86 44.83 13.32
C ALA A 271 7.58 43.33 13.50
N ASP A 272 7.57 42.56 12.42
CA ASP A 272 7.35 41.11 12.46
C ASP A 272 8.19 40.36 11.40
N GLU A 273 8.82 39.25 11.79
CA GLU A 273 9.70 38.47 10.91
C GLU A 273 8.96 37.75 9.78
N TYR A 274 7.63 37.66 9.82
CA TYR A 274 6.82 37.10 8.74
C TYR A 274 6.96 37.88 7.42
N VAL A 275 7.26 39.19 7.49
CA VAL A 275 7.27 40.05 6.31
C VAL A 275 8.50 39.80 5.43
N GLU A 276 8.30 39.43 4.16
CA GLU A 276 9.42 39.33 3.22
C GLU A 276 9.86 40.71 2.72
N LYS A 277 11.12 41.07 2.94
CA LYS A 277 11.68 42.40 2.60
C LYS A 277 11.57 42.73 1.10
N ASP A 278 11.82 41.73 0.26
CA ASP A 278 11.93 41.92 -1.19
C ASP A 278 10.59 41.73 -1.93
N PHE A 279 9.52 41.33 -1.22
CA PHE A 279 8.21 41.13 -1.81
C PHE A 279 7.36 42.41 -1.77
N GLY A 280 6.84 42.83 -2.93
CA GLY A 280 6.02 44.04 -3.05
C GLY A 280 6.77 45.29 -2.58
N THR A 281 6.25 45.95 -1.54
CA THR A 281 6.88 47.12 -0.91
C THR A 281 7.73 46.76 0.31
N GLY A 282 7.81 45.48 0.72
CA GLY A 282 8.41 45.11 2.01
C GLY A 282 7.58 45.55 3.23
N MET A 283 6.34 46.00 3.00
CA MET A 283 5.33 46.26 4.02
C MET A 283 4.06 45.47 3.70
N VAL A 284 3.41 44.92 4.72
CA VAL A 284 2.21 44.10 4.57
C VAL A 284 1.10 44.64 5.46
N LYS A 285 -0.12 44.81 4.91
CA LYS A 285 -1.29 45.11 5.74
C LYS A 285 -1.67 43.87 6.56
N ILE A 286 -2.04 44.05 7.82
CA ILE A 286 -2.38 42.95 8.73
C ILE A 286 -3.89 42.93 8.97
N THR A 287 -4.53 41.86 8.49
CA THR A 287 -5.97 41.56 8.56
C THR A 287 -6.26 40.22 9.24
N PRO A 288 -6.17 40.14 10.58
CA PRO A 288 -6.20 38.87 11.30
C PRO A 288 -7.46 38.01 11.09
N ALA A 289 -8.60 38.62 10.72
CA ALA A 289 -9.84 37.88 10.50
C ALA A 289 -10.00 37.28 9.09
N HIS A 290 -9.09 37.61 8.15
CA HIS A 290 -9.24 37.33 6.70
C HIS A 290 -8.00 36.76 6.01
N ASP A 291 -6.89 36.56 6.72
CA ASP A 291 -5.70 35.87 6.20
C ASP A 291 -5.01 35.04 7.30
N PRO A 292 -4.63 33.78 7.02
CA PRO A 292 -4.10 32.88 8.04
C PRO A 292 -2.74 33.30 8.59
N ASN A 293 -1.91 33.99 7.81
CA ASN A 293 -0.63 34.48 8.28
C ASN A 293 -0.83 35.76 9.10
N ASP A 294 -1.71 36.65 8.66
CA ASP A 294 -2.10 37.85 9.41
C ASP A 294 -2.70 37.48 10.77
N PHE A 295 -3.46 36.39 10.85
CA PHE A 295 -3.96 35.84 12.11
C PHE A 295 -2.82 35.49 13.07
N GLN A 296 -1.75 34.87 12.57
CA GLN A 296 -0.57 34.52 13.38
C GLN A 296 0.22 35.76 13.81
N VAL A 297 0.37 36.76 12.94
CA VAL A 297 0.94 38.06 13.31
C VAL A 297 0.06 38.70 14.40
N GLY A 298 -1.25 38.69 14.22
CA GLY A 298 -2.22 39.19 15.19
C GLY A 298 -2.06 38.53 16.57
N ASN A 299 -1.85 37.21 16.61
CA ASN A 299 -1.60 36.49 17.87
C ASN A 299 -0.27 36.89 18.54
N ARG A 300 0.80 37.13 17.75
CA ARG A 300 2.11 37.53 18.30
C ARG A 300 2.11 38.95 18.86
N HIS A 301 1.28 39.83 18.32
CA HIS A 301 1.23 41.26 18.66
C HIS A 301 -0.05 41.68 19.40
N ASP A 302 -0.90 40.74 19.77
CA ASP A 302 -2.18 40.98 20.46
C ASP A 302 -3.10 41.99 19.72
N LEU A 303 -3.27 41.76 18.41
CA LEU A 303 -4.06 42.66 17.55
C LEU A 303 -5.54 42.27 17.52
N GLU A 304 -6.41 43.28 17.39
CA GLU A 304 -7.85 43.10 17.25
C GLU A 304 -8.21 42.32 15.98
N ARG A 305 -9.31 41.55 16.04
CA ARG A 305 -9.78 40.71 14.93
C ARG A 305 -11.10 41.26 14.39
N ILE A 306 -11.04 42.04 13.32
CA ILE A 306 -12.21 42.69 12.73
C ILE A 306 -12.70 41.89 11.52
N ASN A 307 -13.77 41.11 11.71
CA ASN A 307 -14.43 40.40 10.61
C ASN A 307 -15.38 41.33 9.84
N THR A 308 -15.11 41.52 8.56
CA THR A 308 -15.83 42.45 7.68
C THR A 308 -16.76 41.76 6.69
N MET A 309 -16.88 40.44 6.77
CA MET A 309 -17.69 39.64 5.86
C MET A 309 -18.72 38.79 6.61
N THR A 310 -19.88 38.62 5.99
CA THR A 310 -20.92 37.67 6.39
C THR A 310 -20.56 36.24 5.94
N GLU A 311 -21.31 35.25 6.40
CA GLU A 311 -21.05 33.83 6.08
C GLU A 311 -21.17 33.49 4.59
N ASP A 312 -21.90 34.26 3.79
CA ASP A 312 -21.99 34.05 2.35
C ASP A 312 -21.05 34.95 1.53
N GLY A 313 -20.11 35.62 2.20
CA GLY A 313 -19.07 36.40 1.55
C GLY A 313 -19.49 37.81 1.12
N HIS A 314 -20.65 38.31 1.56
CA HIS A 314 -20.99 39.73 1.40
C HIS A 314 -20.32 40.56 2.50
N LEU A 315 -19.98 41.82 2.20
CA LEU A 315 -19.44 42.73 3.20
C LEU A 315 -20.52 43.12 4.23
N ASN A 316 -20.13 43.30 5.49
CA ASN A 316 -21.03 43.62 6.61
C ASN A 316 -20.95 45.12 7.01
N GLU A 317 -21.50 45.48 8.17
CA GLU A 317 -21.57 46.84 8.69
C GLU A 317 -20.21 47.54 8.84
N PHE A 318 -19.11 46.79 9.01
CA PHE A 318 -17.76 47.36 9.09
C PHE A 318 -17.27 47.93 7.76
N ALA A 319 -17.90 47.57 6.64
CA ALA A 319 -17.55 48.07 5.32
C ALA A 319 -18.29 49.36 4.92
N GLY A 320 -19.02 50.00 5.83
CA GLY A 320 -19.69 51.28 5.57
C GLY A 320 -20.65 51.20 4.38
N LYS A 321 -20.41 52.01 3.33
CA LYS A 321 -21.29 52.08 2.15
C LYS A 321 -21.33 50.82 1.30
N TYR A 322 -20.37 49.90 1.48
CA TYR A 322 -20.30 48.64 0.74
C TYR A 322 -21.04 47.50 1.46
N ASN A 323 -21.64 47.78 2.62
CA ASN A 323 -22.43 46.80 3.37
C ASN A 323 -23.51 46.17 2.48
N GLY A 324 -23.56 44.83 2.46
CA GLY A 324 -24.47 44.03 1.66
C GLY A 324 -24.01 43.74 0.22
N MET A 325 -22.87 44.27 -0.23
CA MET A 325 -22.31 43.93 -1.54
C MET A 325 -21.55 42.60 -1.50
N ASP A 326 -21.64 41.82 -2.57
CA ASP A 326 -20.75 40.65 -2.76
C ASP A 326 -19.29 41.12 -2.80
N ARG A 327 -18.38 40.33 -2.21
CA ARG A 327 -16.96 40.71 -2.10
C ARG A 327 -16.29 41.08 -3.42
N PHE A 328 -16.67 40.47 -4.53
CA PHE A 328 -16.07 40.77 -5.84
C PHE A 328 -16.65 42.04 -6.47
N GLU A 329 -17.93 42.30 -6.23
CA GLU A 329 -18.57 43.57 -6.60
C GLU A 329 -18.02 44.72 -5.74
N ALA A 330 -17.90 44.50 -4.44
CA ALA A 330 -17.31 45.44 -3.50
C ALA A 330 -15.86 45.75 -3.86
N ARG A 331 -15.04 44.75 -4.24
CA ARG A 331 -13.66 44.95 -4.71
C ARG A 331 -13.59 45.98 -5.85
N LYS A 332 -14.49 45.87 -6.83
CA LYS A 332 -14.56 46.81 -7.97
C LYS A 332 -14.98 48.21 -7.53
N ALA A 333 -16.00 48.30 -6.67
CA ALA A 333 -16.48 49.59 -6.16
C ALA A 333 -15.41 50.30 -5.31
N ILE A 334 -14.75 49.57 -4.42
CA ILE A 334 -13.66 50.04 -3.56
C ILE A 334 -12.49 50.54 -4.41
N ALA A 335 -12.08 49.79 -5.44
CA ALA A 335 -11.00 50.23 -6.33
C ALA A 335 -11.33 51.57 -7.01
N ALA A 336 -12.56 51.73 -7.52
CA ALA A 336 -13.01 52.98 -8.14
C ALA A 336 -13.04 54.15 -7.14
N ASP A 337 -13.45 53.91 -5.90
CA ASP A 337 -13.46 54.93 -4.85
C ASP A 337 -12.07 55.29 -4.33
N LEU A 338 -11.13 54.33 -4.30
CA LEU A 338 -9.72 54.60 -4.02
C LEU A 338 -9.08 55.47 -5.11
N GLU A 339 -9.41 55.22 -6.39
CA GLU A 339 -8.99 56.08 -7.51
C GLU A 339 -9.60 57.48 -7.40
N ALA A 340 -10.92 57.58 -7.17
CA ALA A 340 -11.61 58.86 -7.04
C ALA A 340 -11.12 59.69 -5.84
N GLY A 341 -10.67 59.01 -4.77
CA GLY A 341 -10.09 59.63 -3.57
C GLY A 341 -8.59 59.93 -3.65
N ASP A 342 -7.93 59.70 -4.79
CA ASP A 342 -6.47 59.81 -4.95
C ASP A 342 -5.66 58.94 -3.95
N TYR A 343 -6.21 57.79 -3.55
CA TYR A 343 -5.51 56.80 -2.74
C TYR A 343 -4.87 55.69 -3.59
N MET A 344 -5.36 55.44 -4.80
CA MET A 344 -4.80 54.42 -5.70
C MET A 344 -3.55 54.97 -6.43
N LEU A 345 -2.42 54.26 -6.35
CA LEU A 345 -1.18 54.60 -7.05
C LEU A 345 -1.08 53.90 -8.40
N LYS A 346 -1.32 52.58 -8.41
CA LYS A 346 -1.31 51.73 -9.61
C LYS A 346 -2.01 50.40 -9.33
N VAL A 347 -2.41 49.74 -10.41
CA VAL A 347 -3.00 48.39 -10.38
C VAL A 347 -2.24 47.53 -11.38
N ASP A 348 -1.50 46.55 -10.88
CA ASP A 348 -0.69 45.64 -11.71
C ASP A 348 -1.43 44.29 -11.88
N PRO A 349 -1.73 43.83 -13.10
CA PRO A 349 -2.31 42.51 -13.33
C PRO A 349 -1.35 41.40 -12.88
N ILE A 350 -1.86 40.38 -12.19
CA ILE A 350 -1.07 39.22 -11.76
C ILE A 350 -1.82 37.92 -12.06
N VAL A 351 -1.07 36.82 -12.14
CA VAL A 351 -1.62 35.46 -12.02
C VAL A 351 -1.02 34.87 -10.76
N HIS A 352 -1.87 34.32 -9.90
CA HIS A 352 -1.42 33.75 -8.63
C HIS A 352 -2.28 32.54 -8.24
N SER A 353 -1.70 31.69 -7.41
CA SER A 353 -2.35 30.48 -6.92
C SER A 353 -3.41 30.84 -5.88
N VAL A 354 -4.67 30.50 -6.16
CA VAL A 354 -5.84 30.81 -5.32
C VAL A 354 -6.56 29.52 -4.95
N GLY A 355 -6.88 29.39 -3.66
CA GLY A 355 -7.65 28.26 -3.15
C GLY A 355 -9.12 28.30 -3.58
N HIS A 356 -9.59 27.20 -4.15
CA HIS A 356 -10.98 26.98 -4.54
C HIS A 356 -11.56 25.78 -3.81
N SER A 357 -12.83 25.86 -3.46
CA SER A 357 -13.55 24.75 -2.85
C SER A 357 -13.61 23.58 -3.84
N GLU A 358 -13.09 22.41 -3.46
CA GLU A 358 -13.30 21.17 -4.22
C GLU A 358 -14.79 20.89 -4.44
N ARG A 359 -15.65 21.37 -3.52
CA ARG A 359 -17.08 21.04 -3.46
C ARG A 359 -17.92 21.87 -4.43
N THR A 360 -17.75 23.18 -4.39
CA THR A 360 -18.57 24.14 -5.15
C THR A 360 -17.81 24.82 -6.28
N GLY A 361 -16.47 24.75 -6.27
CA GLY A 361 -15.60 25.42 -7.22
C GLY A 361 -15.45 26.93 -6.96
N VAL A 362 -16.03 27.48 -5.89
CA VAL A 362 -15.89 28.92 -5.57
C VAL A 362 -14.57 29.20 -4.85
N GLN A 363 -14.05 30.42 -5.00
CA GLN A 363 -12.87 30.87 -4.25
C GLN A 363 -13.15 30.78 -2.74
N VAL A 364 -12.23 30.15 -2.02
CA VAL A 364 -12.28 29.96 -0.56
C VAL A 364 -12.03 31.27 0.15
N GLU A 365 -12.77 31.50 1.22
CA GLU A 365 -12.54 32.61 2.13
C GLU A 365 -11.82 32.14 3.39
N SER A 366 -10.82 32.89 3.84
CA SER A 366 -10.28 32.72 5.19
C SER A 366 -11.18 33.49 6.15
N ARG A 367 -11.78 32.79 7.12
CA ARG A 367 -12.81 33.37 8.00
C ARG A 367 -12.50 33.06 9.45
N LEU A 368 -12.62 34.07 10.31
CA LEU A 368 -12.60 33.86 11.75
C LEU A 368 -13.83 33.05 12.20
N SER A 369 -13.60 31.96 12.91
CA SER A 369 -14.65 31.09 13.42
C SER A 369 -14.31 30.58 14.81
N THR A 370 -15.30 30.56 15.69
CA THR A 370 -15.18 29.94 17.00
C THR A 370 -15.30 28.42 16.86
N GLN A 371 -14.27 27.70 17.26
CA GLN A 371 -14.17 26.25 17.13
C GLN A 371 -13.69 25.62 18.44
N TRP A 372 -13.88 24.31 18.56
CA TRP A 372 -13.32 23.48 19.62
C TRP A 372 -11.97 22.91 19.19
N PHE A 373 -11.01 22.95 20.11
CA PHE A 373 -9.63 22.54 19.90
C PHE A 373 -9.20 21.53 20.95
N VAL A 374 -8.29 20.61 20.57
CA VAL A 374 -7.46 19.84 21.49
C VAL A 374 -6.06 20.44 21.51
N LYS A 375 -5.57 20.77 22.70
CA LYS A 375 -4.17 21.16 22.96
C LYS A 375 -3.25 19.98 22.69
N MET A 376 -2.50 20.04 21.60
CA MET A 376 -1.75 18.87 21.13
C MET A 376 -0.37 18.75 21.76
N GLU A 377 0.27 19.85 22.14
CA GLU A 377 1.64 19.86 22.68
C GLU A 377 1.84 18.87 23.85
N PRO A 378 1.01 18.85 24.92
CA PRO A 378 1.20 17.90 26.02
C PRO A 378 1.02 16.43 25.61
N LEU A 379 0.09 16.17 24.68
CA LEU A 379 -0.18 14.83 24.16
C LEU A 379 0.96 14.36 23.23
N ALA A 380 1.60 15.29 22.54
CA ALA A 380 2.71 15.01 21.66
C ALA A 380 3.98 14.66 22.41
N GLU A 381 4.31 15.43 23.45
CA GLU A 381 5.42 15.14 24.36
C GLU A 381 5.27 13.73 24.96
N GLN A 382 4.07 13.39 25.46
CA GLN A 382 3.77 12.07 26.02
C GLN A 382 4.08 10.93 25.04
N ILE A 383 3.79 11.11 23.75
CA ILE A 383 4.02 10.08 22.74
C ILE A 383 5.46 10.04 22.25
N LEU A 384 6.12 11.18 22.12
CA LEU A 384 7.55 11.22 21.83
C LEU A 384 8.36 10.55 22.95
N ASP A 385 7.94 10.68 24.20
CA ASP A 385 8.56 9.98 25.33
C ASP A 385 8.22 8.48 25.34
N MET A 386 6.99 8.09 24.99
CA MET A 386 6.62 6.69 24.79
C MET A 386 7.49 6.02 23.72
N GLN A 387 7.76 6.69 22.60
CA GLN A 387 8.61 6.17 21.52
C GLN A 387 10.10 6.03 21.91
N LYS A 388 10.58 6.73 22.95
CA LYS A 388 11.95 6.59 23.46
C LYS A 388 12.12 5.40 24.41
N ASN A 389 11.03 4.77 24.84
CA ASN A 389 11.04 3.65 25.77
C ASN A 389 10.82 2.34 25.01
N ASP A 390 11.84 1.48 24.93
CA ASP A 390 11.79 0.20 24.19
C ASP A 390 10.65 -0.74 24.62
N ASP A 391 10.22 -0.67 25.89
CA ASP A 391 9.12 -1.52 26.39
C ASP A 391 7.73 -1.02 25.95
N GLU A 392 7.60 0.28 25.69
CA GLU A 392 6.34 0.96 25.36
C GLU A 392 6.27 1.45 23.91
N LYS A 393 7.38 1.45 23.20
CA LYS A 393 7.52 1.93 21.83
C LYS A 393 6.60 1.18 20.87
N VAL A 394 6.03 1.88 19.90
CA VAL A 394 5.41 1.27 18.73
C VAL A 394 6.47 1.00 17.67
N GLU A 395 6.55 -0.23 17.19
CA GLU A 395 7.48 -0.65 16.14
C GLU A 395 6.90 -0.34 14.75
N PHE A 396 7.47 0.65 14.06
CA PHE A 396 7.11 0.98 12.69
C PHE A 396 7.81 0.05 11.70
N VAL A 397 7.06 -0.52 10.77
CA VAL A 397 7.58 -1.37 9.70
C VAL A 397 7.14 -0.79 8.35
N PRO A 398 8.05 -0.23 7.54
CA PRO A 398 9.47 0.00 7.80
C PRO A 398 9.77 1.10 8.83
N ALA A 399 10.92 0.98 9.52
CA ALA A 399 11.36 1.88 10.60
C ALA A 399 11.43 3.37 10.21
N ARG A 400 11.72 3.69 8.94
CA ARG A 400 11.78 5.09 8.44
C ARG A 400 10.50 5.91 8.67
N PHE A 401 9.35 5.25 8.84
CA PHE A 401 8.09 5.94 9.09
C PHE A 401 8.00 6.46 10.53
N GLU A 402 8.79 5.92 11.46
CA GLU A 402 8.95 6.49 12.79
C GLU A 402 9.53 7.90 12.73
N ASP A 403 10.57 8.15 11.92
CA ASP A 403 11.13 9.50 11.74
C ASP A 403 10.10 10.48 11.16
N THR A 404 9.25 9.99 10.27
CA THR A 404 8.17 10.79 9.66
C THR A 404 7.10 11.14 10.69
N PHE A 405 6.74 10.16 11.51
CA PHE A 405 5.84 10.33 12.64
C PHE A 405 6.40 11.31 13.68
N SER A 406 7.64 11.13 14.14
CA SER A 406 8.27 11.95 15.18
C SER A 406 8.38 13.42 14.77
N ARG A 407 8.86 13.71 13.55
CA ARG A 407 8.94 15.10 13.04
C ARG A 407 7.57 15.78 12.98
N TRP A 408 6.51 15.03 12.71
CA TRP A 408 5.16 15.57 12.69
C TRP A 408 4.65 15.86 14.10
N MET A 409 4.92 14.97 15.07
CA MET A 409 4.59 15.19 16.48
C MET A 409 5.36 16.40 17.07
N GLU A 410 6.63 16.60 16.70
CA GLU A 410 7.45 17.75 17.14
C GLU A 410 6.91 19.11 16.68
N ASN A 411 6.21 19.15 15.54
CA ASN A 411 5.70 20.38 14.93
C ASN A 411 4.17 20.46 14.92
N ILE A 412 3.52 19.65 15.75
CA ILE A 412 2.06 19.53 15.76
C ILE A 412 1.41 20.82 16.23
N ARG A 413 0.26 21.16 15.64
CA ARG A 413 -0.60 22.27 16.07
C ARG A 413 -1.84 21.73 16.78
N ASP A 414 -2.45 22.59 17.58
CA ASP A 414 -3.73 22.30 18.21
C ASP A 414 -4.76 21.85 17.18
N TRP A 415 -5.46 20.76 17.51
CA TRP A 415 -6.32 20.07 16.59
C TRP A 415 -7.74 20.63 16.68
N VAL A 416 -8.22 21.21 15.57
CA VAL A 416 -9.62 21.63 15.42
C VAL A 416 -10.53 20.40 15.37
N ILE A 417 -11.37 20.20 16.38
CA ILE A 417 -12.24 19.01 16.50
C ILE A 417 -13.71 19.26 16.19
N SER A 418 -14.18 20.50 16.09
CA SER A 418 -15.57 20.79 15.70
C SER A 418 -15.75 20.87 14.19
N ARG A 419 -16.92 20.46 13.71
CA ARG A 419 -17.34 20.49 12.31
C ARG A 419 -18.81 20.92 12.21
N GLN A 420 -19.10 21.86 11.31
CA GLN A 420 -20.45 22.36 11.05
C GLN A 420 -21.20 21.41 10.08
N LEU A 421 -21.35 20.16 10.51
CA LEU A 421 -22.00 19.07 9.78
C LEU A 421 -23.20 18.55 10.55
N TRP A 422 -24.06 17.79 9.86
CA TRP A 422 -25.22 17.15 10.48
C TRP A 422 -24.98 15.68 10.79
N TRP A 423 -24.02 15.06 10.09
CA TRP A 423 -23.59 13.68 10.30
C TRP A 423 -22.26 13.60 11.08
N GLY A 424 -22.29 12.92 12.22
CA GLY A 424 -21.14 12.76 13.12
C GLY A 424 -21.57 12.74 14.59
N HIS A 425 -20.61 12.58 15.50
CA HIS A 425 -20.87 12.62 16.94
C HIS A 425 -21.16 14.06 17.36
N GLN A 426 -22.39 14.37 17.75
CA GLN A 426 -22.72 15.72 18.22
C GLN A 426 -21.94 16.07 19.49
N ILE A 427 -21.36 17.27 19.55
CA ILE A 427 -20.53 17.69 20.69
C ILE A 427 -21.38 17.69 21.98
N PRO A 428 -20.91 17.09 23.09
CA PRO A 428 -21.62 17.06 24.37
C PRO A 428 -21.41 18.37 25.15
N ALA A 429 -21.69 19.51 24.51
CA ALA A 429 -21.65 20.83 25.11
C ALA A 429 -23.03 21.50 24.97
N TRP A 430 -23.40 22.30 25.97
CA TRP A 430 -24.71 22.92 26.10
C TRP A 430 -24.53 24.40 26.39
N TYR A 431 -25.31 25.22 25.69
CA TYR A 431 -25.28 26.66 25.82
C TYR A 431 -26.60 27.18 26.36
N LYS A 432 -26.50 28.24 27.15
CA LYS A 432 -27.62 29.11 27.47
C LYS A 432 -27.25 30.53 27.10
N ASN A 433 -28.16 31.25 26.44
CA ASN A 433 -27.90 32.61 25.91
C ASN A 433 -26.66 32.70 25.00
N LYS A 434 -26.47 31.72 24.11
CA LYS A 434 -25.31 31.66 23.19
C LYS A 434 -25.18 32.96 22.38
N GLY A 435 -23.96 33.47 22.24
CA GLY A 435 -23.65 34.69 21.49
C GLY A 435 -24.00 35.98 22.21
N THR A 436 -24.22 35.94 23.53
CA THR A 436 -24.46 37.12 24.37
C THR A 436 -23.40 37.26 25.45
N ASP A 437 -23.30 38.43 26.08
CA ASP A 437 -22.41 38.66 27.24
C ASP A 437 -22.76 37.79 28.46
N GLN A 438 -23.90 37.08 28.43
CA GLN A 438 -24.38 36.18 29.48
C GLN A 438 -24.39 34.71 29.02
N GLU A 439 -23.55 34.37 28.04
CA GLU A 439 -23.43 32.98 27.58
C GLU A 439 -22.93 32.07 28.72
N GLU A 440 -23.71 31.03 29.03
CA GLU A 440 -23.30 29.95 29.91
C GLU A 440 -22.95 28.72 29.06
N LEU A 441 -21.80 28.08 29.35
CA LEU A 441 -21.35 26.85 28.71
C LEU A 441 -21.26 25.74 29.75
N TYR A 442 -21.89 24.61 29.46
CA TYR A 442 -21.78 23.37 30.22
C TYR A 442 -21.36 22.22 29.31
N VAL A 443 -20.43 21.38 29.76
CA VAL A 443 -19.98 20.19 29.03
C VAL A 443 -20.44 18.93 29.78
N GLY A 444 -21.23 18.10 29.12
CA GLY A 444 -21.82 16.89 29.68
C GLY A 444 -22.73 16.17 28.68
N THR A 445 -22.99 14.89 28.93
CA THR A 445 -23.82 14.04 28.03
C THR A 445 -25.28 14.48 27.96
N GLU A 446 -25.78 15.12 29.02
CA GLU A 446 -27.15 15.60 29.15
C GLU A 446 -27.16 17.09 29.52
N ALA A 447 -28.25 17.78 29.19
CA ALA A 447 -28.42 19.19 29.57
C ALA A 447 -28.46 19.35 31.10
N PRO A 448 -27.94 20.46 31.66
CA PRO A 448 -28.22 20.82 33.03
C PRO A 448 -29.73 21.00 33.27
N ALA A 449 -30.16 20.87 34.52
CA ALA A 449 -31.54 21.13 34.89
C ALA A 449 -31.94 22.61 34.62
N GLY A 450 -33.13 22.81 34.06
CA GLY A 450 -33.70 24.12 33.76
C GLY A 450 -33.92 24.34 32.25
N ASP A 451 -34.79 25.30 31.92
CA ASP A 451 -35.12 25.62 30.52
C ASP A 451 -34.05 26.53 29.87
N GLY A 452 -33.96 26.47 28.54
CA GLY A 452 -33.13 27.35 27.73
C GLY A 452 -31.72 26.84 27.41
N TRP A 453 -31.41 25.58 27.73
CA TRP A 453 -30.18 24.92 27.29
C TRP A 453 -30.33 24.35 25.88
N GLU A 454 -29.42 24.72 24.99
CA GLU A 454 -29.34 24.21 23.63
C GLU A 454 -28.00 23.49 23.44
N ARG A 455 -28.04 22.26 22.93
CA ARG A 455 -26.82 21.51 22.65
C ARG A 455 -26.06 22.15 21.48
N ASP A 456 -24.74 22.11 21.55
CA ASP A 456 -23.87 22.52 20.44
C ASP A 456 -24.32 21.81 19.15
N PRO A 457 -24.69 22.55 18.09
CA PRO A 457 -25.15 21.93 16.85
C PRO A 457 -24.01 21.23 16.10
N ASP A 458 -22.77 21.57 16.40
CA ASP A 458 -21.59 21.00 15.76
C ASP A 458 -21.40 19.52 16.09
N VAL A 459 -20.73 18.82 15.18
CA VAL A 459 -20.29 17.44 15.39
C VAL A 459 -18.77 17.38 15.47
N LEU A 460 -18.26 16.31 16.04
CA LEU A 460 -16.84 16.06 16.14
C LEU A 460 -16.26 15.60 14.81
N ASP A 461 -15.00 15.96 14.60
CA ASP A 461 -14.15 15.44 13.54
C ASP A 461 -14.18 13.91 13.53
N THR A 462 -14.26 13.30 12.35
CA THR A 462 -14.28 11.83 12.23
C THR A 462 -13.04 11.20 12.84
N TRP A 463 -11.88 11.84 12.69
CA TRP A 463 -10.64 11.35 13.30
C TRP A 463 -10.68 11.35 14.84
N PHE A 464 -11.57 12.12 15.46
CA PHE A 464 -11.79 12.10 16.92
C PHE A 464 -12.36 10.78 17.39
N SER A 465 -13.36 10.25 16.67
CA SER A 465 -13.90 8.92 16.96
C SER A 465 -12.99 7.79 16.49
N SER A 466 -12.41 7.91 15.30
CA SER A 466 -11.62 6.82 14.70
C SER A 466 -10.29 6.61 15.41
N ALA A 467 -9.80 7.60 16.15
CA ALA A 467 -8.66 7.45 17.06
C ALA A 467 -8.91 6.52 18.26
N LEU A 468 -10.18 6.28 18.61
CA LEU A 468 -10.56 5.39 19.71
C LEU A 468 -10.66 3.92 19.27
N TRP A 469 -10.50 3.65 17.97
CA TRP A 469 -10.78 2.36 17.36
C TRP A 469 -10.11 1.14 18.02
N PRO A 470 -8.81 1.16 18.42
CA PRO A 470 -8.15 -0.05 18.90
C PRO A 470 -8.63 -0.54 20.27
N PHE A 471 -9.35 0.29 21.05
CA PHE A 471 -9.84 -0.07 22.38
C PHE A 471 -11.35 0.09 22.56
N SER A 472 -11.97 1.12 21.97
CA SER A 472 -13.42 1.32 22.06
C SER A 472 -14.22 0.18 21.42
N THR A 473 -13.67 -0.43 20.36
CA THR A 473 -14.28 -1.58 19.69
C THR A 473 -14.33 -2.83 20.58
N MET A 474 -13.41 -2.93 21.56
CA MET A 474 -13.23 -4.06 22.47
C MET A 474 -13.94 -3.89 23.82
N GLY A 475 -14.82 -2.89 23.94
CA GLY A 475 -15.69 -2.70 25.11
C GLY A 475 -15.26 -1.56 26.04
N TRP A 476 -14.13 -0.90 25.80
CA TRP A 476 -13.79 0.32 26.53
C TRP A 476 -14.82 1.43 26.22
N PRO A 477 -15.27 2.23 27.21
CA PRO A 477 -14.84 2.24 28.62
C PRO A 477 -15.68 1.35 29.55
N GLU A 478 -16.75 0.72 29.07
CA GLU A 478 -17.77 0.09 29.92
C GLU A 478 -17.44 -1.35 30.35
N LYS A 479 -16.72 -2.12 29.51
CA LYS A 479 -16.48 -3.56 29.67
C LYS A 479 -14.98 -3.88 29.55
N LEU A 480 -14.27 -3.83 30.67
CA LEU A 480 -12.81 -3.99 30.69
C LEU A 480 -12.38 -5.46 30.80
N ASP A 481 -13.14 -6.31 31.51
CA ASP A 481 -12.75 -7.71 31.83
C ASP A 481 -12.98 -8.72 30.67
N GLY A 482 -13.27 -8.23 29.46
CA GLY A 482 -13.59 -9.04 28.28
C GLY A 482 -12.56 -8.90 27.16
N ASP A 483 -13.03 -8.61 25.93
CA ASP A 483 -12.18 -8.45 24.75
C ASP A 483 -11.08 -7.40 24.99
N PHE A 484 -11.35 -6.30 25.72
CA PHE A 484 -10.34 -5.30 26.07
C PHE A 484 -9.17 -5.91 26.86
N ALA A 485 -9.43 -6.61 27.97
CA ALA A 485 -8.36 -7.25 28.75
C ALA A 485 -7.62 -8.36 27.97
N ARG A 486 -8.29 -9.03 27.03
CA ARG A 486 -7.71 -10.15 26.27
C ARG A 486 -6.89 -9.69 25.06
N TYR A 487 -7.33 -8.67 24.35
CA TYR A 487 -6.80 -8.32 23.02
C TYR A 487 -6.23 -6.91 22.91
N TYR A 488 -6.32 -6.08 23.96
CA TYR A 488 -5.68 -4.77 24.00
C TYR A 488 -4.45 -4.79 24.93
N PRO A 489 -3.30 -4.22 24.53
CA PRO A 489 -3.03 -3.53 23.26
C PRO A 489 -3.02 -4.48 22.07
N THR A 490 -3.38 -3.98 20.88
CA THR A 490 -3.43 -4.82 19.67
C THR A 490 -2.03 -5.25 19.23
N ASN A 491 -1.90 -6.38 18.53
CA ASN A 491 -0.58 -6.88 18.16
C ASN A 491 0.01 -6.15 16.96
N THR A 492 -0.82 -5.90 15.94
CA THR A 492 -0.38 -5.24 14.70
C THR A 492 -1.49 -4.36 14.15
N LEU A 493 -1.15 -3.13 13.82
CA LEU A 493 -1.93 -2.27 12.94
C LEU A 493 -1.35 -2.33 11.54
N VAL A 494 -2.17 -2.61 10.53
CA VAL A 494 -1.76 -2.54 9.12
C VAL A 494 -2.49 -1.38 8.47
N THR A 495 -1.78 -0.50 7.76
CA THR A 495 -2.41 0.63 7.05
C THR A 495 -1.48 1.27 6.00
N GLY A 496 -2.01 2.20 5.20
CA GLY A 496 -1.25 2.98 4.23
C GLY A 496 -0.53 4.18 4.87
N TYR A 497 0.56 4.63 4.24
CA TYR A 497 1.31 5.80 4.74
C TYR A 497 0.50 7.11 4.72
N ASP A 498 -0.57 7.18 3.94
CA ASP A 498 -1.41 8.36 3.74
C ASP A 498 -2.21 8.75 4.99
N ILE A 499 -2.40 7.82 5.93
CA ILE A 499 -3.13 8.07 7.19
C ILE A 499 -2.28 7.93 8.46
N ILE A 500 -0.95 7.98 8.36
CA ILE A 500 -0.06 8.01 9.54
C ILE A 500 -0.44 9.18 10.46
N PHE A 501 -0.59 10.38 9.91
CA PHE A 501 -0.87 11.59 10.70
C PHE A 501 -2.31 11.67 11.18
N PHE A 502 -3.26 11.28 10.32
CA PHE A 502 -4.69 11.42 10.60
C PHE A 502 -5.23 10.32 11.52
N TRP A 503 -4.60 9.14 11.52
CA TRP A 503 -5.15 7.99 12.21
C TRP A 503 -4.15 7.33 13.15
N VAL A 504 -3.00 6.85 12.66
CA VAL A 504 -2.00 6.16 13.49
C VAL A 504 -1.58 7.03 14.67
N ALA A 505 -1.22 8.28 14.39
CA ALA A 505 -0.81 9.22 15.42
C ALA A 505 -1.94 9.56 16.40
N ARG A 506 -3.17 9.68 15.91
CA ARG A 506 -4.35 9.95 16.75
C ARG A 506 -4.65 8.79 17.69
N MET A 507 -4.56 7.55 17.19
CA MET A 507 -4.68 6.35 18.01
C MET A 507 -3.59 6.25 19.06
N MET A 508 -2.35 6.62 18.74
CA MET A 508 -1.23 6.57 19.68
C MET A 508 -1.47 7.47 20.89
N PHE A 509 -1.75 8.76 20.70
CA PHE A 509 -1.96 9.64 21.86
C PHE A 509 -3.26 9.35 22.61
N GLN A 510 -4.36 8.98 21.93
CA GLN A 510 -5.59 8.67 22.66
C GLN A 510 -5.47 7.32 23.39
N GLY A 511 -4.82 6.33 22.78
CA GLY A 511 -4.50 5.06 23.46
C GLY A 511 -3.67 5.31 24.72
N LYS A 512 -2.56 6.04 24.60
CA LYS A 512 -1.69 6.33 25.74
C LYS A 512 -2.40 7.14 26.82
N GLU A 513 -3.13 8.20 26.44
CA GLU A 513 -3.79 9.09 27.38
C GLU A 513 -4.95 8.43 28.15
N PHE A 514 -5.70 7.53 27.51
CA PHE A 514 -6.89 6.92 28.12
C PHE A 514 -6.69 5.53 28.68
N THR A 515 -5.67 4.79 28.23
CA THR A 515 -5.40 3.43 28.70
C THR A 515 -4.04 3.29 29.38
N GLY A 516 -3.19 4.31 29.33
CA GLY A 516 -1.83 4.29 29.89
C GLY A 516 -0.81 3.46 29.09
N GLN A 517 -1.22 2.88 27.96
CA GLN A 517 -0.43 1.92 27.17
C GLN A 517 -0.45 2.28 25.69
N ARG A 518 0.52 1.80 24.91
CA ARG A 518 0.48 1.90 23.43
C ARG A 518 -0.78 1.21 22.88
N PRO A 519 -1.42 1.70 21.80
CA PRO A 519 -2.61 1.06 21.23
C PRO A 519 -2.32 -0.22 20.44
N PHE A 520 -1.10 -0.35 19.91
CA PHE A 520 -0.62 -1.48 19.13
C PHE A 520 0.87 -1.70 19.39
N LYS A 521 1.35 -2.94 19.25
CA LYS A 521 2.79 -3.25 19.32
C LYS A 521 3.53 -2.89 18.02
N ASN A 522 3.01 -3.33 16.87
CA ASN A 522 3.60 -3.05 15.56
C ASN A 522 2.67 -2.20 14.69
N VAL A 523 3.24 -1.36 13.82
CA VAL A 523 2.53 -0.67 12.73
C VAL A 523 3.18 -1.03 11.40
N LEU A 524 2.52 -1.88 10.63
CA LEU A 524 2.91 -2.22 9.27
C LEU A 524 2.33 -1.18 8.31
N ILE A 525 3.21 -0.38 7.72
CA ILE A 525 2.88 0.63 6.72
C ILE A 525 3.12 0.06 5.32
N HIS A 526 2.05 -0.04 4.52
CA HIS A 526 2.15 -0.35 3.10
C HIS A 526 2.06 0.93 2.24
N GLY A 527 2.43 0.82 0.96
CA GLY A 527 2.30 1.93 0.01
C GLY A 527 0.89 2.10 -0.55
N LEU A 528 0.76 2.84 -1.64
CA LEU A 528 -0.48 3.00 -2.39
C LEU A 528 -0.42 2.24 -3.71
N ILE A 529 -1.58 1.80 -4.21
CA ILE A 529 -1.63 1.19 -5.53
C ILE A 529 -1.67 2.27 -6.60
N ARG A 530 -0.82 2.09 -7.62
CA ARG A 530 -0.68 2.94 -8.79
C ARG A 530 -1.09 2.16 -10.05
N ASP A 531 -1.44 2.90 -11.09
CA ASP A 531 -1.63 2.31 -12.41
C ASP A 531 -0.29 1.81 -13.00
N GLY A 532 -0.34 1.18 -14.18
CA GLY A 532 0.86 0.64 -14.85
C GLY A 532 1.94 1.68 -15.16
N GLU A 533 1.57 2.96 -15.29
CA GLU A 533 2.48 4.08 -15.52
C GLU A 533 3.01 4.70 -14.19
N GLY A 534 2.53 4.23 -13.04
CA GLY A 534 2.90 4.73 -11.73
C GLY A 534 2.09 5.95 -11.25
N ARG A 535 1.02 6.32 -11.96
CA ARG A 535 0.15 7.43 -11.55
C ARG A 535 -0.81 6.99 -10.45
N LYS A 536 -1.28 7.95 -9.65
CA LYS A 536 -2.37 7.71 -8.68
C LYS A 536 -3.59 7.19 -9.43
N MET A 537 -4.19 6.11 -8.94
CA MET A 537 -5.49 5.68 -9.47
C MET A 537 -6.58 6.65 -9.01
N SER A 538 -7.40 7.13 -9.94
CA SER A 538 -8.55 7.98 -9.63
C SER A 538 -9.68 7.77 -10.65
N LYS A 539 -10.90 8.08 -10.22
CA LYS A 539 -12.06 8.09 -11.13
C LYS A 539 -11.94 9.18 -12.20
N SER A 540 -11.33 10.33 -11.87
CA SER A 540 -11.15 11.44 -12.82
C SER A 540 -10.18 11.10 -13.95
N LEU A 541 -9.16 10.28 -13.68
CA LEU A 541 -8.20 9.80 -14.67
C LEU A 541 -8.70 8.57 -15.44
N GLY A 542 -9.84 7.99 -15.05
CA GLY A 542 -10.41 6.79 -15.67
C GLY A 542 -9.54 5.53 -15.53
N ASN A 543 -8.51 5.56 -14.67
CA ASN A 543 -7.54 4.48 -14.48
C ASN A 543 -7.80 3.66 -13.20
N GLY A 544 -8.99 3.80 -12.60
CA GLY A 544 -9.41 3.01 -11.45
C GLY A 544 -9.80 1.59 -11.85
N VAL A 545 -9.38 0.61 -11.06
CA VAL A 545 -9.72 -0.81 -11.23
C VAL A 545 -10.56 -1.28 -10.05
N ASP A 546 -11.73 -1.86 -10.34
CA ASP A 546 -12.58 -2.47 -9.32
C ASP A 546 -12.01 -3.87 -8.97
N PRO A 547 -11.74 -4.18 -7.69
CA PRO A 547 -11.29 -5.51 -7.28
C PRO A 547 -12.25 -6.62 -7.72
N MET A 548 -13.56 -6.35 -7.82
CA MET A 548 -14.55 -7.36 -8.20
C MET A 548 -14.38 -7.80 -9.66
N ASP A 549 -14.05 -6.87 -10.56
CA ASP A 549 -13.78 -7.18 -11.97
C ASP A 549 -12.51 -8.05 -12.11
N VAL A 550 -11.51 -7.82 -11.25
CA VAL A 550 -10.29 -8.62 -11.21
C VAL A 550 -10.57 -10.03 -10.68
N ILE A 551 -11.37 -10.14 -9.60
CA ILE A 551 -11.78 -11.43 -9.01
C ILE A 551 -12.61 -12.23 -10.00
N GLU A 552 -13.56 -11.61 -10.72
CA GLU A 552 -14.36 -12.31 -11.73
C GLU A 552 -13.48 -12.93 -12.84
N LYS A 553 -12.40 -12.25 -13.22
CA LYS A 553 -11.49 -12.73 -14.27
C LYS A 553 -10.45 -13.74 -13.79
N TYR A 554 -9.87 -13.54 -12.60
CA TYR A 554 -8.67 -14.27 -12.15
C TYR A 554 -8.88 -15.06 -10.84
N GLY A 555 -9.95 -14.80 -10.10
CA GLY A 555 -10.16 -15.31 -8.75
C GLY A 555 -9.54 -14.44 -7.66
N ALA A 556 -10.04 -14.60 -6.44
CA ALA A 556 -9.56 -13.92 -5.24
C ALA A 556 -8.12 -14.31 -4.91
N ASP A 557 -7.76 -15.58 -5.02
CA ASP A 557 -6.41 -16.05 -4.67
C ASP A 557 -5.32 -15.47 -5.60
N ALA A 558 -5.63 -15.29 -6.88
CA ALA A 558 -4.72 -14.65 -7.83
C ALA A 558 -4.48 -13.18 -7.47
N LEU A 559 -5.56 -12.47 -7.10
CA LEU A 559 -5.46 -11.08 -6.63
C LEU A 559 -4.65 -11.00 -5.34
N ARG A 560 -4.93 -11.84 -4.35
CA ARG A 560 -4.18 -11.89 -3.09
C ARG A 560 -2.70 -12.15 -3.31
N TRP A 561 -2.35 -13.15 -4.12
CA TRP A 561 -0.96 -13.45 -4.45
C TRP A 561 -0.23 -12.28 -5.12
N PHE A 562 -0.90 -11.61 -6.07
CA PHE A 562 -0.36 -10.42 -6.72
C PHE A 562 -0.07 -9.28 -5.72
N LEU A 563 -1.02 -9.02 -4.81
CA LEU A 563 -0.92 -7.94 -3.82
C LEU A 563 0.22 -8.17 -2.81
N VAL A 564 0.58 -9.44 -2.58
CA VAL A 564 1.57 -9.84 -1.59
C VAL A 564 2.98 -9.89 -2.16
N THR A 565 3.11 -10.43 -3.37
CA THR A 565 4.43 -10.66 -4.00
C THR A 565 4.94 -9.47 -4.81
N GLY A 566 4.13 -8.42 -4.95
CA GLY A 566 4.42 -7.29 -5.81
C GLY A 566 5.19 -6.12 -5.17
N SER A 567 5.46 -6.14 -3.86
CA SER A 567 6.00 -4.96 -3.15
C SER A 567 6.74 -5.27 -1.85
N THR A 568 7.79 -4.51 -1.58
CA THR A 568 8.41 -4.38 -0.25
C THR A 568 7.53 -3.50 0.65
N PRO A 569 7.45 -3.76 1.97
CA PRO A 569 6.72 -2.89 2.90
C PRO A 569 7.05 -1.40 2.72
N GLY A 570 6.01 -0.57 2.72
CA GLY A 570 6.12 0.88 2.56
C GLY A 570 6.39 1.40 1.14
N GLN A 571 6.47 0.55 0.12
CA GLN A 571 6.60 0.97 -1.29
C GLN A 571 5.27 0.88 -2.03
N ASP A 572 5.07 1.76 -3.00
CA ASP A 572 3.87 1.72 -3.86
C ASP A 572 3.88 0.49 -4.79
N LEU A 573 2.69 -0.08 -5.03
CA LEU A 573 2.50 -1.24 -5.90
C LEU A 573 1.91 -0.79 -7.25
N ARG A 574 2.50 -1.23 -8.36
CA ARG A 574 1.94 -0.99 -9.70
C ARG A 574 1.08 -2.16 -10.16
N PHE A 575 -0.18 -1.86 -10.49
CA PHE A 575 -1.11 -2.82 -11.07
C PHE A 575 -0.90 -2.98 -12.58
N THR A 576 -0.69 -4.22 -13.04
CA THR A 576 -0.70 -4.56 -14.46
C THR A 576 -1.35 -5.94 -14.67
N TYR A 577 -2.02 -6.13 -15.80
CA TYR A 577 -2.69 -7.39 -16.12
C TYR A 577 -1.68 -8.53 -16.38
N GLU A 578 -0.47 -8.23 -16.86
CA GLU A 578 0.58 -9.23 -17.07
C GLU A 578 1.04 -9.86 -15.75
N LYS A 579 1.08 -9.08 -14.66
CA LYS A 579 1.37 -9.60 -13.33
C LYS A 579 0.20 -10.45 -12.80
N MET A 580 -1.04 -10.07 -13.11
CA MET A 580 -2.22 -10.88 -12.78
C MET A 580 -2.22 -12.22 -13.54
N ASP A 581 -1.89 -12.21 -14.83
CA ASP A 581 -1.74 -13.44 -15.63
C ASP A 581 -0.65 -14.35 -15.03
N SER A 582 0.46 -13.75 -14.58
CA SER A 582 1.54 -14.49 -13.93
C SER A 582 1.11 -15.11 -12.59
N ALA A 583 0.33 -14.37 -11.78
CA ALA A 583 -0.24 -14.87 -10.53
C ALA A 583 -1.19 -16.06 -10.78
N TRP A 584 -2.09 -15.94 -11.76
CA TRP A 584 -3.00 -17.01 -12.12
C TRP A 584 -2.26 -18.25 -12.66
N ASN A 585 -1.23 -18.07 -13.50
CA ASN A 585 -0.40 -19.16 -14.01
C ASN A 585 0.29 -19.94 -12.88
N PHE A 586 0.74 -19.24 -11.84
CA PHE A 586 1.33 -19.87 -10.67
C PHE A 586 0.32 -20.73 -9.90
N ILE A 587 -0.89 -20.22 -9.67
CA ILE A 587 -1.96 -21.01 -9.03
C ILE A 587 -2.33 -22.22 -9.88
N ASN A 588 -2.40 -22.06 -11.20
CA ASN A 588 -2.64 -23.18 -12.11
C ASN A 588 -1.49 -24.21 -12.08
N LYS A 589 -0.23 -23.80 -11.85
CA LYS A 589 0.90 -24.73 -11.62
C LYS A 589 0.74 -25.49 -10.31
N ILE A 590 0.34 -24.82 -9.22
CA ILE A 590 0.01 -25.45 -7.93
C ILE A 590 -1.08 -26.50 -8.14
N TRP A 591 -2.20 -26.11 -8.76
CA TRP A 591 -3.33 -27.00 -9.05
C TRP A 591 -2.90 -28.25 -9.82
N ASN A 592 -2.12 -28.09 -10.90
CA ASN A 592 -1.67 -29.21 -11.72
C ASN A 592 -0.66 -30.12 -11.02
N ALA A 593 0.28 -29.55 -10.24
CA ALA A 593 1.21 -30.31 -9.44
C ALA A 593 0.45 -31.13 -8.38
N SER A 594 -0.47 -30.51 -7.65
CA SER A 594 -1.30 -31.21 -6.66
C SER A 594 -2.18 -32.28 -7.29
N ARG A 595 -2.82 -31.98 -8.42
CA ARG A 595 -3.61 -32.95 -9.18
C ARG A 595 -2.78 -34.19 -9.53
N TYR A 596 -1.57 -33.98 -10.05
CA TYR A 596 -0.64 -35.08 -10.34
C TYR A 596 -0.32 -35.91 -9.09
N VAL A 597 0.01 -35.25 -7.97
CA VAL A 597 0.31 -35.95 -6.71
C VAL A 597 -0.89 -36.79 -6.27
N ILE A 598 -2.08 -36.18 -6.12
CA ILE A 598 -3.28 -36.84 -5.60
C ILE A 598 -3.69 -38.05 -6.45
N MET A 599 -3.55 -37.97 -7.79
CA MET A 599 -3.83 -39.11 -8.68
C MET A 599 -2.93 -40.33 -8.44
N ASN A 600 -1.73 -40.10 -7.91
CA ASN A 600 -0.74 -41.14 -7.65
C ASN A 600 -0.73 -41.62 -6.19
N LEU A 601 -1.56 -41.05 -5.32
CA LEU A 601 -1.74 -41.54 -3.95
C LEU A 601 -2.80 -42.65 -3.90
N ASP A 602 -2.62 -43.57 -2.96
CA ASP A 602 -3.63 -44.56 -2.60
C ASP A 602 -4.62 -43.97 -1.59
N GLU A 603 -5.78 -44.62 -1.42
CA GLU A 603 -6.88 -44.09 -0.57
C GLU A 603 -6.49 -43.93 0.91
N ASP A 604 -5.51 -44.69 1.38
CA ASP A 604 -5.02 -44.71 2.76
C ASP A 604 -3.62 -44.10 2.91
N THR A 605 -3.06 -43.49 1.85
CA THR A 605 -1.72 -42.88 1.92
C THR A 605 -1.69 -41.75 2.96
N PRO A 606 -0.93 -41.89 4.06
CA PRO A 606 -0.88 -40.87 5.11
C PRO A 606 -0.12 -39.63 4.65
N SER A 607 -0.50 -38.46 5.16
CA SER A 607 0.24 -37.20 5.01
C SER A 607 1.13 -36.91 6.23
N THR A 608 1.60 -37.94 6.92
CA THR A 608 2.51 -37.84 8.07
C THR A 608 3.96 -38.03 7.64
N LEU A 609 4.89 -37.58 8.48
CA LEU A 609 6.33 -37.75 8.24
C LEU A 609 6.66 -39.22 7.89
N PRO A 610 7.37 -39.48 6.77
CA PRO A 610 7.74 -40.85 6.37
C PRO A 610 8.89 -41.41 7.21
N ASP A 611 9.07 -42.74 7.16
CA ASP A 611 10.22 -43.41 7.77
C ASP A 611 11.51 -43.06 7.01
N MET A 612 12.38 -42.27 7.66
CA MET A 612 13.63 -41.76 7.10
C MET A 612 14.57 -42.88 6.58
N SER A 613 14.45 -44.10 7.11
CA SER A 613 15.30 -45.24 6.69
C SER A 613 14.98 -45.80 5.31
N GLN A 614 13.81 -45.46 4.76
CA GLN A 614 13.30 -45.97 3.48
C GLN A 614 13.35 -44.93 2.36
N LEU A 615 13.94 -43.76 2.62
CA LEU A 615 13.92 -42.61 1.72
C LEU A 615 15.06 -42.63 0.71
N THR A 616 14.73 -42.33 -0.54
CA THR A 616 15.73 -42.08 -1.58
C THR A 616 16.46 -40.76 -1.34
N LEU A 617 17.56 -40.51 -2.06
CA LEU A 617 18.25 -39.21 -1.99
C LEU A 617 17.31 -38.04 -2.35
N ALA A 618 16.43 -38.23 -3.33
CA ALA A 618 15.45 -37.22 -3.74
C ALA A 618 14.44 -36.91 -2.63
N ASP A 619 13.98 -37.93 -1.91
CA ASP A 619 13.05 -37.78 -0.78
C ASP A 619 13.71 -37.05 0.40
N GLN A 620 14.94 -37.45 0.76
CA GLN A 620 15.71 -36.78 1.83
C GLN A 620 15.98 -35.31 1.47
N TRP A 621 16.33 -35.05 0.21
CA TRP A 621 16.56 -33.70 -0.29
C TRP A 621 15.31 -32.82 -0.18
N ILE A 622 14.17 -33.26 -0.73
CA ILE A 622 12.96 -32.43 -0.74
C ILE A 622 12.45 -32.14 0.67
N LEU A 623 12.59 -33.09 1.61
CA LEU A 623 12.22 -32.89 3.01
C LEU A 623 13.13 -31.85 3.70
N SER A 624 14.45 -31.91 3.46
CA SER A 624 15.40 -30.90 3.97
C SER A 624 15.12 -29.51 3.39
N ARG A 625 14.82 -29.45 2.08
CA ARG A 625 14.41 -28.20 1.40
C ARG A 625 13.12 -27.64 1.97
N LEU A 626 12.09 -28.47 2.12
CA LEU A 626 10.83 -28.08 2.73
C LEU A 626 11.03 -27.53 4.14
N ASN A 627 11.86 -28.18 4.96
CA ASN A 627 12.16 -27.73 6.32
C ASN A 627 12.78 -26.32 6.35
N THR A 628 13.74 -26.08 5.44
CA THR A 628 14.35 -24.76 5.22
C THR A 628 13.30 -23.72 4.78
N VAL A 629 12.37 -24.11 3.91
CA VAL A 629 11.29 -23.22 3.44
C VAL A 629 10.32 -22.89 4.57
N VAL A 630 9.94 -23.87 5.39
CA VAL A 630 9.11 -23.65 6.59
C VAL A 630 9.76 -22.63 7.52
N GLU A 631 11.05 -22.77 7.81
CA GLU A 631 11.80 -21.83 8.64
C GLU A 631 11.80 -20.42 8.01
N ASN A 632 12.19 -20.31 6.74
CA ASN A 632 12.35 -19.03 6.05
C ASN A 632 11.02 -18.29 5.89
N VAL A 633 9.95 -18.99 5.50
CA VAL A 633 8.61 -18.40 5.33
C VAL A 633 8.08 -17.92 6.66
N THR A 634 8.21 -18.73 7.72
CA THR A 634 7.76 -18.35 9.08
C THR A 634 8.51 -17.09 9.55
N ARG A 635 9.84 -17.08 9.43
CA ARG A 635 10.67 -15.93 9.79
C ARG A 635 10.34 -14.67 9.00
N ASN A 636 10.08 -14.80 7.70
CA ASN A 636 9.76 -13.66 6.84
C ASN A 636 8.37 -13.10 7.17
N PHE A 637 7.38 -13.93 7.47
CA PHE A 637 6.08 -13.47 7.96
C PHE A 637 6.19 -12.75 9.30
N ASP A 638 6.98 -13.27 10.26
CA ASP A 638 7.19 -12.62 11.56
C ASP A 638 7.88 -11.25 11.43
N LYS A 639 8.61 -11.02 10.34
CA LYS A 639 9.23 -9.73 9.98
C LYS A 639 8.39 -8.87 9.02
N PHE A 640 7.20 -9.34 8.63
CA PHE A 640 6.33 -8.71 7.62
C PHE A 640 6.96 -8.60 6.21
N GLU A 641 7.97 -9.42 5.90
CA GLU A 641 8.64 -9.52 4.60
C GLU A 641 7.90 -10.50 3.67
N PHE A 642 6.61 -10.23 3.43
CA PHE A 642 5.74 -11.17 2.72
C PHE A 642 6.13 -11.42 1.25
N GLY A 643 6.73 -10.42 0.60
CA GLY A 643 7.26 -10.59 -0.77
C GLY A 643 8.39 -11.62 -0.82
N GLU A 644 9.28 -11.62 0.17
CA GLU A 644 10.36 -12.60 0.29
C GLU A 644 9.81 -13.98 0.64
N ALA A 645 8.83 -14.07 1.53
CA ALA A 645 8.12 -15.33 1.81
C ALA A 645 7.46 -15.91 0.54
N GLY A 646 6.81 -15.06 -0.26
CA GLY A 646 6.24 -15.46 -1.55
C GLY A 646 7.30 -15.92 -2.55
N ARG A 647 8.46 -15.29 -2.61
CA ARG A 647 9.58 -15.73 -3.47
C ARG A 647 10.10 -17.12 -3.06
N GLU A 648 10.29 -17.36 -1.76
CA GLU A 648 10.71 -18.68 -1.25
C GLU A 648 9.68 -19.77 -1.63
N LEU A 649 8.38 -19.49 -1.43
CA LEU A 649 7.30 -20.42 -1.79
C LEU A 649 7.24 -20.67 -3.30
N TYR A 650 7.35 -19.62 -4.12
CA TYR A 650 7.35 -19.74 -5.57
C TYR A 650 8.50 -20.63 -6.04
N ASN A 651 9.71 -20.37 -5.58
CA ASN A 651 10.90 -21.12 -5.97
C ASN A 651 10.81 -22.58 -5.52
N PHE A 652 10.35 -22.84 -4.30
CA PHE A 652 10.19 -24.21 -3.82
C PHE A 652 9.15 -24.98 -4.62
N ILE A 653 7.96 -24.41 -4.82
CA ILE A 653 6.86 -25.10 -5.52
C ILE A 653 7.21 -25.34 -6.98
N TRP A 654 7.74 -24.33 -7.66
CA TRP A 654 8.01 -24.40 -9.09
C TRP A 654 9.27 -25.22 -9.36
N SER A 655 10.40 -24.80 -8.79
CA SER A 655 11.71 -25.35 -9.12
C SER A 655 11.97 -26.65 -8.37
N ASP A 656 11.88 -26.64 -7.03
CA ASP A 656 12.29 -27.80 -6.23
C ASP A 656 11.25 -28.93 -6.32
N PHE A 657 9.98 -28.62 -6.10
CA PHE A 657 8.91 -29.61 -6.03
C PHE A 657 8.44 -30.07 -7.40
N ALA A 658 7.99 -29.15 -8.27
CA ALA A 658 7.39 -29.53 -9.53
C ALA A 658 8.40 -29.92 -10.62
N ASP A 659 9.46 -29.13 -10.82
CA ASP A 659 10.40 -29.36 -11.92
C ASP A 659 11.42 -30.47 -11.62
N TRP A 660 11.73 -30.72 -10.34
CA TRP A 660 12.67 -31.75 -9.90
C TRP A 660 12.01 -32.91 -9.17
N TYR A 661 11.49 -32.70 -7.96
CA TYR A 661 11.05 -33.82 -7.11
C TYR A 661 9.94 -34.66 -7.76
N ILE A 662 8.85 -34.02 -8.22
CA ILE A 662 7.76 -34.71 -8.93
C ILE A 662 8.28 -35.49 -10.15
N GLU A 663 9.22 -34.92 -10.92
CA GLU A 663 9.79 -35.61 -12.08
C GLU A 663 10.68 -36.81 -11.70
N MET A 664 11.38 -36.73 -10.56
CA MET A 664 12.19 -37.83 -10.00
C MET A 664 11.30 -38.98 -9.52
N THR A 665 10.21 -38.67 -8.81
CA THR A 665 9.29 -39.70 -8.27
C THR A 665 8.64 -40.56 -9.36
N LYS A 666 8.54 -40.07 -10.60
CA LYS A 666 8.01 -40.85 -11.73
C LYS A 666 8.79 -42.13 -11.99
N GLU A 667 10.07 -42.19 -11.64
CA GLU A 667 10.85 -43.41 -11.80
C GLU A 667 10.33 -44.52 -10.86
N THR A 668 10.23 -44.21 -9.57
CA THR A 668 9.71 -45.13 -8.56
C THR A 668 8.22 -45.43 -8.77
N LEU A 669 7.41 -44.42 -9.09
CA LEU A 669 5.95 -44.58 -9.24
C LEU A 669 5.56 -45.40 -10.49
N ASN A 670 6.36 -45.36 -11.56
CA ASN A 670 6.11 -46.17 -12.76
C ASN A 670 6.84 -47.51 -12.75
N GLY A 671 7.83 -47.69 -11.87
CA GLY A 671 8.56 -48.95 -11.71
C GLY A 671 7.85 -50.00 -10.86
N ASP A 672 8.59 -51.08 -10.58
CA ASP A 672 8.15 -52.24 -9.80
C ASP A 672 8.52 -52.17 -8.31
N ASN A 673 9.20 -51.09 -7.89
CA ASN A 673 9.62 -50.86 -6.51
C ASN A 673 8.43 -50.57 -5.58
N ASP A 674 8.63 -50.70 -4.26
CA ASP A 674 7.64 -50.25 -3.28
C ASP A 674 7.44 -48.73 -3.38
N LYS A 675 6.19 -48.33 -3.59
CA LYS A 675 5.79 -46.95 -3.88
C LYS A 675 5.39 -46.20 -2.61
N ALA A 676 5.11 -46.92 -1.52
CA ALA A 676 4.53 -46.35 -0.31
C ALA A 676 5.40 -45.21 0.29
N PRO A 677 6.74 -45.34 0.39
CA PRO A 677 7.57 -44.25 0.94
C PRO A 677 7.51 -42.97 0.10
N VAL A 678 7.53 -43.10 -1.23
CA VAL A 678 7.46 -41.95 -2.16
C VAL A 678 6.08 -41.33 -2.17
N GLN A 679 5.01 -42.13 -2.15
CA GLN A 679 3.63 -41.64 -2.06
C GLN A 679 3.41 -40.88 -0.75
N GLN A 680 3.87 -41.41 0.38
CA GLN A 680 3.79 -40.75 1.68
C GLN A 680 4.61 -39.44 1.70
N THR A 681 5.82 -39.44 1.12
CA THR A 681 6.66 -38.23 1.05
C THR A 681 6.00 -37.15 0.18
N LEU A 682 5.46 -37.51 -0.98
CA LEU A 682 4.67 -36.59 -1.83
C LEU A 682 3.45 -36.03 -1.08
N ALA A 683 2.73 -36.88 -0.35
CA ALA A 683 1.55 -36.48 0.41
C ALA A 683 1.91 -35.51 1.55
N TYR A 684 2.98 -35.80 2.30
CA TYR A 684 3.49 -34.93 3.36
C TYR A 684 3.96 -33.59 2.80
N VAL A 685 4.81 -33.59 1.76
CA VAL A 685 5.33 -32.36 1.15
C VAL A 685 4.20 -31.49 0.61
N LEU A 686 3.22 -32.08 -0.08
CA LEU A 686 2.07 -31.34 -0.59
C LEU A 686 1.23 -30.76 0.56
N ASP A 687 0.89 -31.54 1.59
CA ASP A 687 0.11 -31.06 2.74
C ASP A 687 0.80 -29.88 3.45
N GLN A 688 2.11 -29.99 3.74
CA GLN A 688 2.86 -28.90 4.36
C GLN A 688 2.94 -27.66 3.46
N THR A 689 3.14 -27.84 2.15
CA THR A 689 3.15 -26.75 1.17
C THR A 689 1.81 -26.01 1.13
N LEU A 690 0.69 -26.73 1.13
CA LEU A 690 -0.64 -26.13 1.15
C LEU A 690 -0.87 -25.34 2.44
N ARG A 691 -0.37 -25.82 3.59
CA ARG A 691 -0.51 -25.10 4.87
C ARG A 691 0.29 -23.80 4.88
N LEU A 692 1.49 -23.76 4.27
CA LEU A 692 2.26 -22.52 4.10
C LEU A 692 1.55 -21.52 3.18
N LEU A 693 0.85 -22.01 2.15
CA LEU A 693 0.12 -21.17 1.21
C LEU A 693 -1.25 -20.70 1.73
N GLN A 694 -1.86 -21.44 2.66
CA GLN A 694 -3.23 -21.18 3.13
C GLN A 694 -3.48 -19.74 3.58
N PRO A 695 -2.57 -19.07 4.32
CA PRO A 695 -2.77 -17.68 4.68
C PRO A 695 -2.89 -16.75 3.48
N ILE A 696 -2.23 -17.08 2.36
CA ILE A 696 -2.16 -16.25 1.15
C ILE A 696 -3.29 -16.58 0.17
N MET A 697 -3.55 -17.87 -0.07
CA MET A 697 -4.48 -18.37 -1.09
C MET A 697 -5.53 -19.32 -0.49
N PRO A 698 -6.44 -18.83 0.37
CA PRO A 698 -7.28 -19.70 1.18
C PRO A 698 -8.25 -20.59 0.39
N PHE A 699 -8.68 -20.21 -0.83
CA PHE A 699 -9.69 -20.96 -1.56
C PHE A 699 -9.12 -22.19 -2.27
N VAL A 700 -8.08 -22.00 -3.09
CA VAL A 700 -7.44 -23.06 -3.87
C VAL A 700 -6.75 -24.07 -2.95
N THR A 701 -6.13 -23.60 -1.86
CA THR A 701 -5.44 -24.51 -0.95
C THR A 701 -6.42 -25.39 -0.19
N GLU A 702 -7.55 -24.84 0.28
CA GLU A 702 -8.63 -25.63 0.89
C GLU A 702 -9.19 -26.63 -0.13
N ALA A 703 -9.46 -26.20 -1.36
CA ALA A 703 -9.99 -27.07 -2.40
C ALA A 703 -9.08 -28.27 -2.68
N ILE A 704 -7.78 -28.04 -2.81
CA ILE A 704 -6.80 -29.12 -3.02
C ILE A 704 -6.70 -30.00 -1.77
N TRP A 705 -6.65 -29.40 -0.58
CA TRP A 705 -6.45 -30.13 0.66
C TRP A 705 -7.60 -31.09 0.97
N GLN A 706 -8.84 -30.71 0.65
CA GLN A 706 -10.03 -31.55 0.81
C GLN A 706 -10.06 -32.77 -0.13
N GLU A 707 -9.29 -32.77 -1.23
CA GLU A 707 -9.17 -33.91 -2.15
C GLU A 707 -8.14 -34.96 -1.70
N MET A 708 -7.26 -34.61 -0.75
CA MET A 708 -6.22 -35.50 -0.22
C MET A 708 -6.81 -36.76 0.46
N PRO A 709 -6.19 -37.95 0.31
CA PRO A 709 -6.77 -39.24 0.73
C PRO A 709 -6.85 -39.43 2.26
N ALA A 710 -5.79 -39.12 3.01
CA ALA A 710 -5.69 -39.41 4.44
C ALA A 710 -6.31 -38.35 5.37
N GLN A 711 -7.25 -37.53 4.88
CA GLN A 711 -7.93 -36.60 5.78
C GLN A 711 -8.87 -37.36 6.71
N GLY A 712 -8.52 -37.36 8.00
CA GLY A 712 -9.38 -37.76 9.10
C GLY A 712 -10.65 -36.91 9.09
N SER A 713 -11.67 -37.42 8.43
CA SER A 713 -12.94 -36.79 8.06
C SER A 713 -12.85 -35.81 6.88
N LYS A 714 -13.68 -36.05 5.86
CA LYS A 714 -14.10 -35.08 4.82
C LYS A 714 -14.82 -33.83 5.39
N ASN A 715 -14.63 -33.55 6.68
CA ASN A 715 -15.30 -32.52 7.47
C ASN A 715 -14.30 -31.64 8.26
N ALA A 716 -12.99 -31.90 8.21
CA ALA A 716 -12.00 -31.04 8.84
C ALA A 716 -11.89 -29.70 8.08
N ASP A 717 -11.74 -28.60 8.82
CA ASP A 717 -11.71 -27.25 8.26
C ASP A 717 -10.27 -26.75 8.14
N PHE A 718 -9.76 -26.60 6.91
CA PHE A 718 -8.34 -26.32 6.69
C PHE A 718 -7.88 -24.99 7.31
N ALA A 719 -8.80 -24.02 7.46
CA ALA A 719 -8.54 -22.74 8.10
C ALA A 719 -8.13 -22.79 9.58
N ILE A 720 -8.32 -23.93 10.26
CA ILE A 720 -7.98 -24.14 11.67
C ILE A 720 -7.06 -25.35 11.89
N VAL A 721 -6.34 -25.74 10.83
CA VAL A 721 -5.35 -26.82 10.86
C VAL A 721 -3.98 -26.27 11.26
N LYS A 722 -3.19 -27.05 12.01
CA LYS A 722 -1.89 -26.62 12.55
C LYS A 722 -0.90 -26.20 11.45
N TYR A 723 -0.25 -25.05 11.64
CA TYR A 723 0.78 -24.53 10.74
C TYR A 723 2.05 -25.40 10.78
N PRO A 724 2.83 -25.49 9.68
CA PRO A 724 4.08 -26.24 9.66
C PRO A 724 5.09 -25.73 10.68
N VAL A 725 5.91 -26.64 11.20
CA VAL A 725 7.00 -26.33 12.15
C VAL A 725 8.31 -26.94 11.64
N VAL A 726 9.43 -26.37 12.07
CA VAL A 726 10.75 -26.90 11.74
C VAL A 726 10.99 -28.19 12.52
N HIS A 727 11.48 -29.20 11.80
CA HIS A 727 11.87 -30.51 12.31
C HIS A 727 13.38 -30.67 12.18
N GLU A 728 14.10 -30.68 13.30
CA GLU A 728 15.57 -30.78 13.28
C GLU A 728 16.06 -32.08 12.62
N GLU A 729 15.29 -33.16 12.75
CA GLU A 729 15.55 -34.46 12.12
C GLU A 729 15.51 -34.43 10.58
N LEU A 730 14.92 -33.39 9.98
CA LEU A 730 14.87 -33.22 8.52
C LEU A 730 16.07 -32.44 7.96
N ASN A 731 16.89 -31.82 8.80
CA ASN A 731 18.05 -31.05 8.37
C ASN A 731 19.12 -31.99 7.78
N ASN A 732 19.29 -31.97 6.45
CA ASN A 732 20.21 -32.86 5.77
C ASN A 732 20.99 -32.14 4.65
N LEU A 733 21.97 -31.34 5.07
CA LEU A 733 22.86 -30.61 4.16
C LEU A 733 23.70 -31.53 3.25
N GLU A 734 23.95 -32.78 3.67
CA GLU A 734 24.67 -33.76 2.86
C GLU A 734 23.79 -34.21 1.69
N ALA A 735 22.53 -34.53 1.93
CA ALA A 735 21.56 -34.83 0.87
C ALA A 735 21.36 -33.64 -0.07
N GLU A 736 21.29 -32.40 0.46
CA GLU A 736 21.20 -31.21 -0.38
C GLU A 736 22.40 -31.03 -1.31
N LYS A 737 23.63 -31.21 -0.80
CA LYS A 737 24.84 -31.14 -1.64
C LYS A 737 24.89 -32.26 -2.66
N ALA A 738 24.60 -33.49 -2.25
CA ALA A 738 24.62 -34.65 -3.14
C ALA A 738 23.57 -34.52 -4.26
N PHE A 739 22.35 -34.08 -3.93
CA PHE A 739 21.31 -33.85 -4.92
C PHE A 739 21.66 -32.67 -5.85
N LYS A 740 22.27 -31.61 -5.31
CA LYS A 740 22.75 -30.49 -6.13
C LYS A 740 23.78 -30.94 -7.18
N SER A 741 24.72 -31.81 -6.81
CA SER A 741 25.67 -32.39 -7.78
C SER A 741 24.96 -33.18 -8.88
N LEU A 742 23.89 -33.91 -8.55
CA LEU A 742 23.08 -34.64 -9.54
C LEU A 742 22.32 -33.68 -10.46
N GLN A 743 21.75 -32.60 -9.93
CA GLN A 743 21.10 -31.56 -10.72
C GLN A 743 22.10 -30.90 -11.68
N ASP A 744 23.29 -30.55 -11.21
CA ASP A 744 24.34 -29.92 -12.01
C ASP A 744 24.79 -30.82 -13.16
N LEU A 745 24.94 -32.12 -12.90
CA LEU A 745 25.22 -33.12 -13.95
C LEU A 745 24.11 -33.16 -15.01
N ILE A 746 22.85 -33.27 -14.60
CA ILE A 746 21.72 -33.35 -15.54
C ILE A 746 21.60 -32.06 -16.36
N VAL A 747 21.75 -30.89 -15.73
CA VAL A 747 21.75 -29.60 -16.41
C VAL A 747 22.92 -29.49 -17.37
N ALA A 748 24.11 -29.96 -16.99
CA ALA A 748 25.28 -29.94 -17.86
C ALA A 748 25.05 -30.77 -19.14
N VAL A 749 24.50 -31.99 -19.00
CA VAL A 749 24.17 -32.83 -20.17
C VAL A 749 23.11 -32.17 -21.06
N ARG A 750 22.08 -31.56 -20.46
CA ARG A 750 21.06 -30.81 -21.22
C ARG A 750 21.66 -29.62 -21.95
N ASN A 751 22.58 -28.89 -21.33
CA ASN A 751 23.25 -27.76 -21.98
C ASN A 751 24.13 -28.23 -23.14
N ILE A 752 24.92 -29.30 -22.97
CA ILE A 752 25.70 -29.92 -24.05
C ILE A 752 24.80 -30.26 -25.24
N ARG A 753 23.67 -30.94 -24.98
CA ARG A 753 22.70 -31.29 -26.03
C ARG A 753 22.09 -30.05 -26.69
N ALA A 754 21.70 -29.05 -25.90
CA ALA A 754 21.10 -27.82 -26.43
C ALA A 754 22.08 -27.02 -27.29
N GLU A 755 23.35 -26.92 -26.87
CA GLU A 755 24.43 -26.28 -27.65
C GLU A 755 24.70 -27.01 -28.96
N ALA A 756 24.63 -28.35 -28.94
CA ALA A 756 24.73 -29.18 -30.14
C ALA A 756 23.44 -29.21 -30.99
N ASN A 757 22.35 -28.59 -30.52
CA ASN A 757 21.01 -28.71 -31.10
C ASN A 757 20.53 -30.18 -31.25
N ALA A 758 20.96 -31.05 -30.34
CA ALA A 758 20.64 -32.46 -30.32
C ALA A 758 19.32 -32.73 -29.56
N PRO A 759 18.44 -33.63 -30.04
CA PRO A 759 17.21 -33.99 -29.32
C PRO A 759 17.51 -34.61 -27.96
N MET A 760 16.73 -34.25 -26.92
CA MET A 760 16.89 -34.81 -25.57
C MET A 760 16.59 -36.31 -25.49
N SER A 761 15.77 -36.84 -26.40
CA SER A 761 15.36 -38.24 -26.42
C SER A 761 16.37 -39.19 -27.06
N THR A 762 17.38 -38.68 -27.78
CA THR A 762 18.36 -39.52 -28.48
C THR A 762 19.31 -40.18 -27.46
N PRO A 763 19.55 -41.49 -27.50
CA PRO A 763 20.55 -42.15 -26.66
C PRO A 763 21.97 -41.63 -26.96
N ILE A 764 22.77 -41.32 -25.94
CA ILE A 764 24.17 -40.86 -26.11
C ILE A 764 25.15 -41.64 -25.24
N ASP A 765 26.38 -41.82 -25.69
CA ASP A 765 27.43 -42.28 -24.78
C ASP A 765 27.82 -41.13 -23.82
N LEU A 766 27.70 -41.37 -22.51
CA LEU A 766 27.91 -40.37 -21.46
C LEU A 766 29.07 -40.81 -20.57
N LEU A 767 30.15 -40.03 -20.59
CA LEU A 767 31.33 -40.27 -19.76
C LEU A 767 31.47 -39.16 -18.72
N ILE A 768 31.64 -39.55 -17.46
CA ILE A 768 31.70 -38.63 -16.33
C ILE A 768 32.98 -38.93 -15.56
N GLN A 769 33.90 -37.98 -15.57
CA GLN A 769 35.11 -38.02 -14.77
C GLN A 769 34.86 -37.33 -13.43
N THR A 770 34.97 -38.06 -12.32
CA THR A 770 34.74 -37.53 -10.96
C THR A 770 36.06 -37.27 -10.24
N ALA A 771 36.15 -36.18 -9.48
CA ALA A 771 37.36 -35.80 -8.74
C ALA A 771 37.60 -36.63 -7.47
N ASP A 772 36.56 -37.25 -6.90
CA ASP A 772 36.67 -38.08 -5.69
C ASP A 772 35.67 -39.25 -5.67
N GLU A 773 35.96 -40.24 -4.83
CA GLU A 773 35.17 -41.46 -4.67
C GLU A 773 33.77 -41.21 -4.07
N GLY A 774 33.61 -40.14 -3.28
CA GLY A 774 32.31 -39.76 -2.72
C GLY A 774 31.33 -39.33 -3.81
N LEU A 775 31.77 -38.44 -4.69
CA LEU A 775 30.95 -37.97 -5.82
C LEU A 775 30.65 -39.10 -6.82
N LYS A 776 31.65 -39.95 -7.10
CA LYS A 776 31.46 -41.17 -7.90
C LYS A 776 30.32 -42.02 -7.33
N ARG A 777 30.36 -42.31 -6.04
CA ARG A 777 29.33 -43.10 -5.36
C ARG A 777 27.96 -42.44 -5.42
N ILE A 778 27.87 -41.11 -5.30
CA ILE A 778 26.60 -40.38 -5.44
C ILE A 778 25.99 -40.62 -6.82
N PHE A 779 26.76 -40.46 -7.89
CA PHE A 779 26.25 -40.67 -9.25
C PHE A 779 25.93 -42.14 -9.54
N GLU A 780 26.76 -43.08 -9.08
CA GLU A 780 26.50 -44.51 -9.25
C GLU A 780 25.24 -44.99 -8.51
N THR A 781 25.06 -44.55 -7.26
CA THR A 781 23.89 -44.93 -6.44
C THR A 781 22.59 -44.33 -6.97
N ASN A 782 22.67 -43.25 -7.75
CA ASN A 782 21.53 -42.53 -8.33
C ASN A 782 21.50 -42.61 -9.86
N ALA A 783 22.10 -43.65 -10.44
CA ALA A 783 22.22 -43.82 -11.89
C ALA A 783 20.86 -43.87 -12.59
N ASP A 784 19.80 -44.34 -11.93
CA ASP A 784 18.44 -44.39 -12.49
C ASP A 784 17.93 -42.99 -12.88
N TYR A 785 18.22 -41.98 -12.06
CA TYR A 785 17.87 -40.59 -12.38
C TYR A 785 18.69 -40.05 -13.56
N ILE A 786 19.99 -40.37 -13.60
CA ILE A 786 20.84 -40.01 -14.75
C ILE A 786 20.28 -40.66 -16.02
N ASN A 787 19.93 -41.94 -15.95
CA ASN A 787 19.39 -42.70 -17.07
C ASN A 787 18.08 -42.07 -17.60
N ARG A 788 17.19 -41.69 -16.69
CA ARG A 788 15.91 -41.05 -17.01
C ARG A 788 16.06 -39.69 -17.67
N PHE A 789 16.94 -38.81 -17.15
CA PHE A 789 17.00 -37.42 -17.58
C PHE A 789 18.06 -37.13 -18.65
N ALA A 790 19.13 -37.92 -18.70
CA ALA A 790 20.23 -37.76 -19.64
C ALA A 790 20.15 -38.75 -20.82
N HIS A 791 19.28 -39.76 -20.75
CA HIS A 791 19.10 -40.81 -21.77
C HIS A 791 20.44 -41.35 -22.32
N PRO A 792 21.33 -41.89 -21.48
CA PRO A 792 22.58 -42.46 -21.94
C PRO A 792 22.32 -43.81 -22.63
N LYS A 793 23.02 -44.04 -23.74
CA LYS A 793 23.22 -45.34 -24.38
C LYS A 793 24.19 -46.18 -23.56
N THR A 794 25.29 -45.58 -23.12
CA THR A 794 26.21 -46.11 -22.12
C THR A 794 26.55 -45.02 -21.10
N LEU A 795 26.64 -45.40 -19.82
CA LEU A 795 26.99 -44.50 -18.73
C LEU A 795 28.30 -44.97 -18.08
N THR A 796 29.35 -44.17 -18.20
CA THR A 796 30.67 -44.45 -17.60
C THR A 796 30.97 -43.40 -16.55
N ILE A 797 31.14 -43.81 -15.29
CA ILE A 797 31.48 -42.92 -14.17
C ILE A 797 32.80 -43.42 -13.57
N ASN A 798 33.86 -42.62 -13.63
CA ASN A 798 35.15 -43.01 -13.06
C ASN A 798 36.02 -41.80 -12.68
N ASP A 799 37.11 -42.04 -11.95
CA ASP A 799 38.12 -41.03 -11.60
C ASP A 799 39.15 -40.80 -12.73
N ASP A 800 39.40 -41.83 -13.54
CA ASP A 800 40.23 -41.79 -14.74
C ASP A 800 39.40 -42.15 -15.98
N VAL A 801 38.92 -41.12 -16.68
CA VAL A 801 38.17 -41.24 -17.94
C VAL A 801 39.00 -40.62 -19.05
N GLN A 802 39.28 -41.39 -20.10
CA GLN A 802 39.88 -40.84 -21.32
C GLN A 802 38.79 -40.19 -22.18
N ALA A 803 38.79 -38.86 -22.22
CA ALA A 803 37.90 -38.10 -23.08
C ALA A 803 38.19 -38.42 -24.56
N PRO A 804 37.16 -38.67 -25.40
CA PRO A 804 37.36 -38.79 -26.84
C PRO A 804 37.91 -37.50 -27.45
N ASP A 805 38.75 -37.60 -28.49
CA ASP A 805 39.35 -36.45 -29.17
C ASP A 805 38.30 -35.46 -29.71
N LEU A 806 37.13 -35.96 -30.12
CA LEU A 806 35.96 -35.17 -30.51
C LEU A 806 34.80 -35.39 -29.53
N ALA A 807 34.80 -34.63 -28.43
CA ALA A 807 33.70 -34.58 -27.48
C ALA A 807 33.29 -33.13 -27.19
N MET A 808 32.01 -32.94 -26.88
CA MET A 808 31.58 -31.76 -26.14
C MET A 808 31.71 -32.05 -24.66
N SER A 809 32.15 -31.05 -23.89
CA SER A 809 32.32 -31.20 -22.46
C SER A 809 31.80 -30.02 -21.68
N GLN A 810 31.43 -30.29 -20.43
CA GLN A 810 31.16 -29.27 -19.43
C GLN A 810 31.78 -29.69 -18.10
N VAL A 811 32.19 -28.69 -17.33
CA VAL A 811 32.79 -28.88 -16.00
C VAL A 811 31.80 -28.41 -14.95
N ILE A 812 31.56 -29.26 -13.95
CA ILE A 812 30.81 -28.93 -12.74
C ILE A 812 31.72 -29.08 -11.52
N SER A 813 31.24 -28.65 -10.36
CA SER A 813 31.99 -28.80 -9.11
C SER A 813 32.32 -30.27 -8.84
N GLY A 814 33.60 -30.64 -9.01
CA GLY A 814 34.09 -31.99 -8.73
C GLY A 814 33.90 -33.01 -9.86
N ALA A 815 33.39 -32.63 -11.04
CA ALA A 815 33.31 -33.56 -12.17
C ALA A 815 33.41 -32.89 -13.55
N GLU A 816 33.89 -33.64 -14.53
CA GLU A 816 33.94 -33.28 -15.94
C GLU A 816 33.05 -34.25 -16.73
N ILE A 817 32.15 -33.69 -17.54
CA ILE A 817 31.16 -34.43 -18.32
C ILE A 817 31.59 -34.39 -19.77
N TYR A 818 31.59 -35.54 -20.43
CA TYR A 818 31.95 -35.70 -21.83
C TYR A 818 30.85 -36.45 -22.59
N VAL A 819 30.48 -35.90 -23.75
CA VAL A 819 29.60 -36.56 -24.72
C VAL A 819 30.31 -36.56 -26.07
N PRO A 820 30.58 -37.73 -26.68
CA PRO A 820 31.18 -37.81 -28.01
C PRO A 820 30.34 -37.04 -29.03
N LEU A 821 30.99 -36.24 -29.86
CA LEU A 821 30.28 -35.37 -30.81
C LEU A 821 29.46 -36.19 -31.83
N ALA A 822 29.94 -37.37 -32.20
CA ALA A 822 29.27 -38.31 -33.10
C ALA A 822 27.90 -38.81 -32.58
N GLU A 823 27.66 -38.74 -31.27
CA GLU A 823 26.38 -39.14 -30.66
C GLU A 823 25.37 -37.97 -30.63
N LEU A 824 25.84 -36.73 -30.83
CA LEU A 824 25.02 -35.52 -30.77
C LEU A 824 24.53 -35.07 -32.14
N ILE A 825 25.35 -35.27 -33.16
CA ILE A 825 25.10 -34.84 -34.54
C ILE A 825 25.57 -35.91 -35.52
N ASP A 826 24.88 -36.03 -36.64
CA ASP A 826 25.40 -36.81 -37.77
C ASP A 826 26.56 -36.03 -38.40
N ILE A 827 27.77 -36.56 -38.25
CA ILE A 827 28.99 -35.88 -38.71
C ILE A 827 28.99 -35.73 -40.23
N ASP A 828 28.45 -36.67 -40.99
CA ASP A 828 28.40 -36.59 -42.45
C ASP A 828 27.37 -35.56 -42.93
N GLU A 829 26.20 -35.50 -42.28
CA GLU A 829 25.21 -34.44 -42.52
C GLU A 829 25.73 -33.07 -42.09
N GLU A 830 26.44 -32.98 -40.96
CA GLU A 830 27.03 -31.74 -40.46
C GLU A 830 28.16 -31.26 -41.37
N ILE A 831 29.03 -32.16 -41.84
CA ILE A 831 30.04 -31.86 -42.87
C ILE A 831 29.35 -31.35 -44.13
N THR A 832 28.24 -31.96 -44.55
CA THR A 832 27.47 -31.54 -45.72
C THR A 832 26.86 -30.14 -45.50
N ARG A 833 26.32 -29.87 -44.31
CA ARG A 833 25.77 -28.56 -43.92
C ARG A 833 26.85 -27.48 -43.90
N LEU A 834 27.96 -27.74 -43.25
CA LEU A 834 29.11 -26.83 -43.16
C LEU A 834 29.75 -26.61 -44.54
N GLN A 835 29.82 -27.62 -45.40
CA GLN A 835 30.24 -27.45 -46.80
C GLN A 835 29.30 -26.52 -47.59
N ALA A 836 27.99 -26.63 -47.36
CA ALA A 836 27.01 -25.73 -47.96
C ALA A 836 27.15 -24.29 -47.41
N GLU A 837 27.41 -24.13 -46.11
CA GLU A 837 27.67 -22.83 -45.47
C GLU A 837 28.97 -22.19 -45.94
N VAL A 838 30.07 -22.95 -46.03
CA VAL A 838 31.34 -22.52 -46.63
C VAL A 838 31.10 -22.03 -48.06
N LYS A 839 30.36 -22.79 -48.88
CA LYS A 839 30.03 -22.38 -50.25
C LYS A 839 29.20 -21.08 -50.28
N LYS A 840 28.26 -20.92 -49.35
CA LYS A 840 27.43 -19.71 -49.21
C LYS A 840 28.28 -18.50 -48.80
N PHE A 841 29.05 -18.62 -47.72
CA PHE A 841 29.89 -17.53 -47.20
C PHE A 841 30.99 -17.16 -48.20
N ALA A 842 31.65 -18.13 -48.84
CA ALA A 842 32.60 -17.87 -49.93
C ALA A 842 31.94 -17.14 -51.11
N GLY A 843 30.67 -17.46 -51.41
CA GLY A 843 29.88 -16.75 -52.42
C GLY A 843 29.60 -15.29 -52.05
N GLU A 844 29.25 -15.01 -50.79
CA GLU A 844 29.01 -13.65 -50.31
C GLU A 844 30.31 -12.84 -50.17
N VAL A 845 31.41 -13.44 -49.70
CA VAL A 845 32.75 -12.85 -49.69
C VAL A 845 33.15 -12.45 -51.11
N LYS A 846 33.06 -13.36 -52.09
CA LYS A 846 33.37 -13.08 -53.50
C LYS A 846 32.51 -11.95 -54.09
N ARG A 847 31.23 -11.87 -53.69
CA ARG A 847 30.33 -10.81 -54.15
C ARG A 847 30.70 -9.46 -53.54
N ALA A 848 31.02 -9.43 -52.25
CA ALA A 848 31.44 -8.22 -51.54
C ALA A 848 32.82 -7.73 -52.04
N GLU A 849 33.78 -8.64 -52.23
CA GLU A 849 35.08 -8.34 -52.85
C GLU A 849 34.92 -7.84 -54.29
N GLY A 850 34.03 -8.44 -55.08
CA GLY A 850 33.75 -8.00 -56.45
C GLY A 850 33.13 -6.60 -56.52
N LYS A 851 32.29 -6.22 -55.56
CA LYS A 851 31.77 -4.84 -55.45
C LYS A 851 32.86 -3.87 -55.00
N LEU A 852 33.64 -4.22 -53.99
CA LEU A 852 34.70 -3.38 -53.43
C LEU A 852 35.94 -3.29 -54.35
N GLY A 853 36.12 -4.23 -55.28
CA GLY A 853 37.15 -4.19 -56.32
C GLY A 853 36.72 -3.45 -57.60
N ASN A 854 35.48 -2.96 -57.68
CA ASN A 854 35.01 -2.15 -58.79
C ASN A 854 35.26 -0.66 -58.50
N ASP A 855 36.26 -0.09 -59.17
CA ASP A 855 36.66 1.31 -59.01
C ASP A 855 35.50 2.29 -59.17
N LYS A 856 34.51 2.01 -60.04
CA LYS A 856 33.32 2.87 -60.20
C LYS A 856 32.38 2.84 -58.98
N PHE A 857 32.32 1.72 -58.27
CA PHE A 857 31.49 1.60 -57.06
C PHE A 857 32.16 2.30 -55.88
N VAL A 858 33.47 2.08 -55.69
CA VAL A 858 34.23 2.70 -54.57
C VAL A 858 34.34 4.21 -54.72
N SER A 859 34.48 4.73 -55.94
CA SER A 859 34.55 6.17 -56.19
C SER A 859 33.20 6.86 -56.34
N GLY A 860 32.13 6.13 -56.68
CA GLY A 860 30.82 6.68 -57.01
C GLY A 860 29.73 6.49 -55.94
N ALA A 861 29.89 5.56 -54.99
CA ALA A 861 28.92 5.33 -53.93
C ALA A 861 29.21 6.20 -52.68
N PRO A 862 28.19 6.54 -51.87
CA PRO A 862 28.39 7.26 -50.62
C PRO A 862 29.32 6.52 -49.65
N GLU A 863 30.14 7.25 -48.91
CA GLU A 863 31.18 6.70 -48.02
C GLU A 863 30.62 5.73 -46.97
N ALA A 864 29.43 6.02 -46.42
CA ALA A 864 28.73 5.14 -45.47
C ALA A 864 28.35 3.78 -46.09
N VAL A 865 28.02 3.75 -47.38
CA VAL A 865 27.66 2.51 -48.11
C VAL A 865 28.90 1.67 -48.36
N VAL A 866 30.01 2.30 -48.74
CA VAL A 866 31.31 1.62 -48.93
C VAL A 866 31.83 1.07 -47.60
N LYS A 867 31.70 1.83 -46.50
CA LYS A 867 32.07 1.39 -45.16
C LYS A 867 31.24 0.20 -44.69
N ALA A 868 29.91 0.27 -44.83
CA ALA A 868 29.02 -0.84 -44.48
C ALA A 868 29.33 -2.12 -45.29
N GLU A 869 29.70 -2.00 -46.56
CA GLU A 869 30.06 -3.17 -47.37
C GLU A 869 31.43 -3.74 -46.99
N LYS A 870 32.38 -2.92 -46.51
CA LYS A 870 33.66 -3.39 -45.92
C LYS A 870 33.46 -4.13 -44.60
N GLU A 871 32.58 -3.62 -43.73
CA GLU A 871 32.23 -4.28 -42.46
C GLU A 871 31.55 -5.63 -42.70
N LYS A 872 30.63 -5.70 -43.68
CA LYS A 872 30.02 -6.96 -44.11
C LYS A 872 31.04 -7.95 -44.66
N LEU A 873 32.01 -7.47 -45.46
CA LEU A 873 33.07 -8.34 -45.97
C LEU A 873 33.88 -8.95 -44.82
N ALA A 874 34.27 -8.15 -43.84
CA ALA A 874 35.01 -8.63 -42.67
C ALA A 874 34.22 -9.65 -41.84
N ASP A 875 32.93 -9.41 -41.61
CA ASP A 875 32.04 -10.37 -40.91
C ASP A 875 31.88 -11.68 -41.68
N TRP A 876 31.69 -11.63 -43.00
CA TRP A 876 31.59 -12.84 -43.82
C TRP A 876 32.92 -13.60 -43.92
N GLN A 877 34.05 -12.91 -43.98
CA GLN A 877 35.37 -13.53 -43.94
C GLN A 877 35.62 -14.23 -42.60
N ALA A 878 35.30 -13.58 -41.47
CA ALA A 878 35.42 -14.19 -40.15
C ALA A 878 34.54 -15.45 -40.02
N LYS A 879 33.28 -15.38 -40.49
CA LYS A 879 32.37 -16.54 -40.51
C LYS A 879 32.86 -17.66 -41.43
N LEU A 880 33.37 -17.31 -42.62
CA LEU A 880 33.93 -18.29 -43.56
C LEU A 880 35.11 -19.01 -42.92
N THR A 881 36.10 -18.28 -42.40
CA THR A 881 37.28 -18.86 -41.75
C THR A 881 36.91 -19.76 -40.58
N ALA A 882 36.04 -19.29 -39.67
CA ALA A 882 35.59 -20.10 -38.54
C ALA A 882 34.86 -21.39 -38.98
N THR A 883 34.07 -21.31 -40.05
CA THR A 883 33.33 -22.47 -40.60
C THR A 883 34.27 -23.43 -41.34
N GLU A 884 35.28 -22.93 -42.05
CA GLU A 884 36.32 -23.73 -42.71
C GLU A 884 37.20 -24.44 -41.69
N GLU A 885 37.66 -23.76 -40.64
CA GLU A 885 38.43 -24.36 -39.53
C GLU A 885 37.62 -25.47 -38.83
N ARG A 886 36.33 -25.22 -38.58
CA ARG A 886 35.44 -26.23 -37.98
C ARG A 886 35.25 -27.42 -38.92
N LEU A 887 35.09 -27.18 -40.22
CA LEU A 887 34.95 -28.23 -41.23
C LEU A 887 36.23 -29.06 -41.40
N GLU A 888 37.42 -28.44 -41.34
CA GLU A 888 38.69 -29.16 -41.36
C GLU A 888 38.86 -30.05 -40.13
N THR A 889 38.50 -29.51 -38.94
CA THR A 889 38.54 -30.26 -37.68
C THR A 889 37.64 -31.50 -37.72
N LEU A 890 36.44 -31.38 -38.30
CA LEU A 890 35.48 -32.48 -38.44
C LEU A 890 35.85 -33.50 -39.53
N LYS A 891 36.70 -33.14 -40.50
CA LYS A 891 37.17 -34.06 -41.56
C LYS A 891 38.46 -34.79 -41.21
N ALA A 892 39.25 -34.22 -40.30
CA ALA A 892 40.55 -34.76 -39.88
C ALA A 892 40.42 -35.93 -38.88
N ASN A 893 39.23 -36.09 -38.30
CA ASN A 893 38.85 -37.09 -37.32
C ASN A 893 37.61 -37.83 -37.82
#